data_AF-A0AAD9YYD3-F1
#
_entry.id   AF-A0AAD9YYD3-F1
#
_cell.length_a   1.000
_cell.length_b   1.000
_cell.length_c   1.000
_cell.angle_alpha   90.00
_cell.angle_beta   90.00
_cell.angle_gamma   90.00
#
_symmetry.space_group_name_H-M   'P 1'
#
loop_
_entity.id
_entity.type
_entity.pdbx_description
1 polymer ?
#
loop_
_entity_poly.entity_id
_entity_poly.type
_entity_poly.pdbx_seq_one_letter_code
_entity_poly.pdbx_strand_id
1 'polypeptide(L)'
;MAHQDTVSSFMELSGLSRATVITLFNEMGPGEVNFYEALRKAAASGRLTTMNACSAMLSHLTSIQRSRADVLSQSCPTPGDLDQAIISASREGDLDRPTTALARMRALTDLSQSRARYFLDMATPKNYLEGAISKAQNSGEINSQVAAIALMRIVTGFNQTLAEGLLSRAGVQGNVSKAVVEGANYFEGPFQYATARLRATFHLREEDAKTYLGRRDVNGDFQEAVRQYKVDQVMKQVIVDRDDAYNSLQQHGGDLAKAVQMVKDTQLLQPFYGGENADTRNPPDVHRNTHIVAVLGVSDLGNQRRASPRADGWMVSDFYLWMNVLEGMGRSQKWLSCENPHALIHNYGSEDSTMDWTDDHNQLQNTQVSWKEGYLHGDAFEERVVVLSRKNVDKLAARVTLAQCGTALRDEFLRQVEETCRKAEAANEPVLLMGFCHGDDGDGEMGGLCIGIDPGSHDANEFLSPSMLARSLSKTPRVKVSLYLTSCYSGNWVITPHFRLIKSTVMAGAQADQETVAWELSCSQRHAGAVYMSAFLRELQKEPIELPEDASADEARTYQQVCQGIINEAHRLWVQLGGSTPMFTQDGGHDKFWKRTGFSLADYKRNFDRLDKVPASDAKPLLDRKRHLADISEEERLAWEARHPEVADLEFGSRTGGYGGSRRGMSGSLTYLAKRYASSHPGPRNSPSNTSLHNDIELFFSGALDKNLEHIEQIRSQVLYRTWAMRSANSYREWLNLNKVPVIQEWDQVNPGKPLALAKENLPMIRGSGLFQRPDSTQGYWGQVWQKPFYYLAYAFAASGYGPSDIPKLLRLLKENQRKTTIRRKNHFMTMPHSQKSVQQISDVLESTWRKSGVKRKRRSLEEAGLMPSSPGRSLFSRPGF
;
A
#
# COMPACT_ATOMS: atom_id res chain seq x y z
N MET A 1 -44.66 50.55 18.44
CA MET A 1 -43.75 49.47 18.84
C MET A 1 -43.25 48.64 17.65
N ALA A 2 -44.10 48.16 16.73
CA ALA A 2 -43.67 47.38 15.55
C ALA A 2 -42.58 48.03 14.64
N HIS A 3 -42.51 49.37 14.59
CA HIS A 3 -41.45 50.07 13.85
C HIS A 3 -40.07 50.02 14.53
N GLN A 4 -39.99 49.81 15.85
CA GLN A 4 -38.73 49.89 16.59
C GLN A 4 -37.90 48.61 16.49
N ASP A 5 -38.56 47.45 16.51
CA ASP A 5 -37.91 46.14 16.33
C ASP A 5 -37.43 45.98 14.89
N THR A 6 -38.26 46.37 13.93
CA THR A 6 -37.92 46.39 12.49
C THR A 6 -36.70 47.25 12.20
N VAL A 7 -36.61 48.45 12.79
CA VAL A 7 -35.43 49.32 12.65
C VAL A 7 -34.21 48.71 13.32
N SER A 8 -34.36 48.09 14.50
CA SER A 8 -33.24 47.48 15.23
C SER A 8 -32.66 46.27 14.50
N SER A 9 -33.50 45.36 14.01
CA SER A 9 -33.06 44.20 13.22
C SER A 9 -32.38 44.62 11.91
N PHE A 10 -32.87 45.68 11.27
CA PHE A 10 -32.22 46.20 10.06
C PHE A 10 -30.88 46.88 10.36
N MET A 11 -30.75 47.59 11.49
CA MET A 11 -29.48 48.16 11.94
C MET A 11 -28.44 47.08 12.22
N GLU A 12 -28.83 46.00 12.91
CA GLU A 12 -27.95 44.86 13.21
C GLU A 12 -27.47 44.18 11.92
N LEU A 13 -28.36 43.99 10.95
CA LEU A 13 -28.06 43.34 9.68
C LEU A 13 -27.21 44.22 8.74
N SER A 14 -27.47 45.53 8.70
CA SER A 14 -26.84 46.46 7.76
C SER A 14 -25.60 47.19 8.32
N GLY A 15 -25.49 47.33 9.64
CA GLY A 15 -24.48 48.18 10.29
C GLY A 15 -24.75 49.69 10.15
N LEU A 16 -25.93 50.09 9.66
CA LEU A 16 -26.28 51.51 9.49
C LEU A 16 -26.73 52.16 10.81
N SER A 17 -26.51 53.47 10.92
CA SER A 17 -27.02 54.25 12.05
C SER A 17 -28.55 54.31 12.03
N ARG A 18 -29.16 54.42 13.21
CA ARG A 18 -30.63 54.52 13.36
C ARG A 18 -31.24 55.63 12.51
N ALA A 19 -30.59 56.80 12.46
CA ALA A 19 -31.04 57.95 11.68
C ALA A 19 -31.04 57.63 10.17
N THR A 20 -30.02 56.93 9.68
CA THR A 20 -29.91 56.49 8.28
C THR A 20 -31.00 55.49 7.92
N VAL A 21 -31.29 54.53 8.81
CA VAL A 21 -32.34 53.52 8.61
C VAL A 21 -33.73 54.14 8.57
N ILE A 22 -34.03 55.07 9.50
CA ILE A 22 -35.32 55.78 9.51
C ILE A 22 -35.50 56.60 8.23
N THR A 23 -34.44 57.29 7.78
CA THR A 23 -34.47 58.06 6.52
C THR A 23 -34.74 57.14 5.33
N LEU A 24 -34.06 56.00 5.27
CA LEU A 24 -34.22 55.01 4.20
C LEU A 24 -35.64 54.42 4.17
N PHE A 25 -36.23 54.11 5.32
CA PHE A 25 -37.59 53.56 5.39
C PHE A 25 -38.63 54.62 5.02
N ASN A 26 -38.46 55.86 5.44
CA ASN A 26 -39.33 56.96 5.03
C ASN A 26 -39.30 57.19 3.51
N GLU A 27 -38.13 57.04 2.88
CA GLU A 27 -37.99 57.12 1.42
C GLU A 27 -38.67 55.96 0.68
N MET A 28 -38.94 54.82 1.33
CA MET A 28 -39.62 53.67 0.71
C MET A 28 -41.16 53.82 0.72
N GLY A 29 -41.69 54.79 1.47
CA GLY A 29 -43.12 55.05 1.56
C GLY A 29 -43.86 54.16 2.58
N PRO A 30 -45.17 54.41 2.81
CA PRO A 30 -45.97 53.66 3.77
C PRO A 30 -46.32 52.27 3.21
N GLY A 31 -45.52 51.26 3.56
CA GLY A 31 -45.72 49.86 3.20
C GLY A 31 -44.89 48.94 4.10
N GLU A 32 -45.09 47.62 3.96
CA GLU A 32 -44.28 46.63 4.67
C GLU A 32 -42.81 46.73 4.20
N VAL A 33 -41.89 46.96 5.13
CA VAL A 33 -40.48 47.20 4.80
C VAL A 33 -39.82 45.88 4.38
N ASN A 34 -39.57 45.74 3.08
CA ASN A 34 -38.78 44.63 2.54
C ASN A 34 -37.28 44.88 2.80
N PHE A 35 -36.68 44.10 3.70
CA PHE A 35 -35.28 44.26 4.12
C PHE A 35 -34.30 44.11 2.95
N TYR A 36 -34.57 43.19 2.03
CA TYR A 36 -33.74 43.00 0.84
C TYR A 36 -33.76 44.25 -0.05
N GLU A 37 -34.94 44.85 -0.25
CA GLU A 37 -35.10 46.07 -1.05
C GLU A 37 -34.48 47.29 -0.37
N ALA A 38 -34.65 47.41 0.95
CA ALA A 38 -34.02 48.45 1.76
C ALA A 38 -32.48 48.37 1.68
N LEU A 39 -31.90 47.17 1.82
CA LEU A 39 -30.44 46.98 1.65
C LEU A 39 -29.97 47.37 0.25
N ARG A 40 -30.75 47.05 -0.79
CA ARG A 40 -30.42 47.41 -2.18
C ARG A 40 -30.46 48.91 -2.39
N LYS A 41 -31.49 49.58 -1.87
CA LYS A 41 -31.62 51.04 -1.94
C LYS A 41 -30.52 51.75 -1.15
N ALA A 42 -30.11 51.19 -0.01
CA ALA A 42 -28.96 51.69 0.75
C ALA A 42 -27.63 51.52 -0.01
N ALA A 43 -27.44 50.40 -0.72
CA ALA A 43 -26.26 50.22 -1.59
C ALA A 43 -26.28 51.19 -2.78
N ALA A 44 -27.42 51.32 -3.47
CA ALA A 44 -27.58 52.20 -4.63
C ALA A 44 -27.42 53.69 -4.30
N SER A 45 -27.78 54.10 -3.08
CA SER A 45 -27.57 55.47 -2.58
C SER A 45 -26.18 55.70 -1.98
N GLY A 46 -25.27 54.72 -2.04
CA GLY A 46 -23.92 54.80 -1.49
C GLY A 46 -23.86 54.80 0.05
N ARG A 47 -24.99 54.52 0.73
CA ARG A 47 -25.07 54.45 2.20
C ARG A 47 -24.48 53.15 2.75
N LEU A 48 -24.45 52.10 1.95
CA LEU A 48 -23.72 50.86 2.22
C LEU A 48 -22.67 50.62 1.13
N THR A 49 -21.49 50.15 1.52
CA THR A 49 -20.52 49.62 0.54
C THR A 49 -21.11 48.38 -0.12
N THR A 50 -20.74 48.13 -1.37
CA THR A 50 -21.17 46.93 -2.12
C THR A 50 -20.89 45.64 -1.34
N MET A 51 -19.75 45.60 -0.63
CA MET A 51 -19.37 44.48 0.23
C MET A 51 -20.32 44.31 1.42
N ASN A 52 -20.57 45.40 2.17
CA ASN A 52 -21.42 45.32 3.36
C ASN A 52 -22.87 45.02 3.01
N ALA A 53 -23.34 45.52 1.87
CA ALA A 53 -24.65 45.19 1.32
C ALA A 53 -24.73 43.72 0.90
N CYS A 54 -23.71 43.19 0.21
CA CYS A 54 -23.64 41.79 -0.19
C CYS A 54 -23.72 40.85 1.02
N SER A 55 -22.93 41.08 2.07
CA SER A 55 -22.95 40.23 3.26
C SER A 55 -24.26 40.39 4.06
N ALA A 56 -24.87 41.58 4.05
CA ALA A 56 -26.18 41.81 4.68
C ALA A 56 -27.28 41.02 3.97
N MET A 57 -27.27 41.09 2.63
CA MET A 57 -28.23 40.38 1.79
C MET A 57 -28.00 38.88 1.86
N LEU A 58 -26.75 38.40 1.88
CA LEU A 58 -26.44 36.98 2.03
C LEU A 58 -26.98 36.47 3.36
N SER A 59 -26.67 37.15 4.46
CA SER A 59 -27.17 36.80 5.79
C SER A 59 -28.70 36.79 5.84
N HIS A 60 -29.35 37.79 5.24
CA HIS A 60 -30.81 37.88 5.20
C HIS A 60 -31.49 36.81 4.34
N LEU A 61 -30.94 36.52 3.16
CA LEU A 61 -31.54 35.58 2.21
C LEU A 61 -31.36 34.12 2.63
N THR A 62 -30.35 33.82 3.44
CA THR A 62 -29.89 32.45 3.71
C THR A 62 -29.81 32.08 5.19
N SER A 63 -30.03 33.03 6.09
CA SER A 63 -29.84 32.87 7.54
C SER A 63 -28.41 32.54 7.98
N ILE A 64 -27.41 32.70 7.11
CA ILE A 64 -26.00 32.59 7.48
C ILE A 64 -25.64 33.73 8.45
N GLN A 65 -24.85 33.41 9.48
CA GLN A 65 -24.36 34.41 10.44
C GLN A 65 -23.58 35.52 9.73
N ARG A 66 -23.78 36.77 10.15
CA ARG A 66 -23.20 37.95 9.49
C ARG A 66 -21.68 37.87 9.33
N SER A 67 -20.97 37.45 10.37
CA SER A 67 -19.50 37.27 10.34
C SER A 67 -19.04 36.26 9.28
N ARG A 68 -19.80 35.16 9.12
CA ARG A 68 -19.55 34.15 8.09
C ARG A 68 -19.89 34.68 6.70
N ALA A 69 -20.97 35.45 6.58
CA ALA A 69 -21.34 36.11 5.34
C ALA A 69 -20.27 37.14 4.89
N ASP A 70 -19.63 37.85 5.81
CA ASP A 70 -18.53 38.77 5.50
C ASP A 70 -17.31 38.02 4.90
N VAL A 71 -16.95 36.87 5.47
CA VAL A 71 -15.87 36.01 4.94
C VAL A 71 -16.21 35.50 3.54
N LEU A 72 -17.44 35.00 3.34
CA LEU A 72 -17.89 34.46 2.05
C LEU A 72 -17.99 35.54 0.96
N SER A 73 -18.45 36.75 1.30
CA SER A 73 -18.52 37.87 0.36
C SER A 73 -17.14 38.41 -0.04
N GLN A 74 -16.13 38.28 0.83
CA GLN A 74 -14.76 38.71 0.54
C GLN A 74 -13.95 37.65 -0.24
N SER A 75 -14.21 36.36 0.01
CA SER A 75 -13.46 35.25 -0.56
C SER A 75 -14.03 34.71 -1.88
N CYS A 76 -15.21 35.17 -2.30
CA CYS A 76 -15.79 34.75 -3.57
C CYS A 76 -15.05 35.36 -4.78
N PRO A 77 -15.16 34.75 -5.98
CA PRO A 77 -14.40 35.18 -7.17
C PRO A 77 -14.64 36.64 -7.59
N THR A 78 -15.76 37.23 -7.22
CA THR A 78 -16.07 38.65 -7.45
C THR A 78 -16.56 39.25 -6.14
N PRO A 79 -15.66 39.81 -5.32
CA PRO A 79 -16.03 40.31 -4.00
C PRO A 79 -17.16 41.35 -4.10
N GLY A 80 -18.20 41.17 -3.29
CA GLY A 80 -19.41 42.00 -3.31
C GLY A 80 -20.50 41.57 -4.31
N ASP A 81 -20.30 40.51 -5.09
CA ASP A 81 -21.35 39.88 -5.91
C ASP A 81 -22.14 38.86 -5.07
N LEU A 82 -23.43 39.14 -4.86
CA LEU A 82 -24.32 38.31 -4.05
C LEU A 82 -24.54 36.90 -4.60
N ASP A 83 -24.64 36.70 -5.92
CA ASP A 83 -24.84 35.35 -6.50
C ASP A 83 -23.58 34.50 -6.30
N GLN A 84 -22.39 35.10 -6.48
CA GLN A 84 -21.12 34.43 -6.24
C GLN A 84 -20.90 34.07 -4.76
N ALA A 85 -21.34 34.94 -3.85
CA ALA A 85 -21.29 34.66 -2.42
C ALA A 85 -22.23 33.49 -2.03
N ILE A 86 -23.44 33.43 -2.62
CA ILE A 86 -24.38 32.30 -2.42
C ILE A 86 -23.81 30.98 -2.99
N ILE A 87 -23.18 31.02 -4.17
CA ILE A 87 -22.52 29.83 -4.75
C ILE A 87 -21.37 29.35 -3.87
N SER A 88 -20.59 30.28 -3.30
CA SER A 88 -19.47 29.95 -2.41
C SER A 88 -19.96 29.30 -1.12
N ALA A 89 -21.02 29.85 -0.51
CA ALA A 89 -21.69 29.27 0.65
C ALA A 89 -22.19 27.83 0.39
N SER A 90 -22.81 27.59 -0.76
CA SER A 90 -23.28 26.25 -1.15
C SER A 90 -22.12 25.25 -1.34
N ARG A 91 -20.99 25.69 -1.91
CA ARG A 91 -19.78 24.85 -2.09
C ARG A 91 -19.12 24.48 -0.77
N GLU A 92 -19.13 25.39 0.20
CA GLU A 92 -18.58 25.16 1.54
C GLU A 92 -19.53 24.36 2.45
N GLY A 93 -20.72 24.01 1.96
CA GLY A 93 -21.70 23.21 2.69
C GLY A 93 -22.57 24.02 3.66
N ASP A 94 -22.50 25.35 3.60
CA ASP A 94 -23.28 26.24 4.47
C ASP A 94 -24.77 26.31 4.04
N LEU A 95 -25.09 25.90 2.81
CA LEU A 95 -26.45 25.92 2.25
C LEU A 95 -26.84 24.61 1.58
N ASP A 96 -28.07 24.17 1.85
CA ASP A 96 -28.69 23.09 1.09
C ASP A 96 -29.14 23.55 -0.31
N ARG A 97 -29.46 22.57 -1.18
CA ARG A 97 -29.85 22.86 -2.57
C ARG A 97 -31.12 23.72 -2.68
N PRO A 98 -32.22 23.46 -1.94
CA PRO A 98 -33.42 24.30 -1.99
C PRO A 98 -33.17 25.75 -1.57
N THR A 99 -32.44 25.97 -0.48
CA THR A 99 -32.11 27.30 0.05
C THR A 99 -31.19 28.04 -0.92
N THR A 100 -30.20 27.34 -1.49
CA THR A 100 -29.34 27.89 -2.53
C THR A 100 -30.15 28.34 -3.75
N ALA A 101 -31.04 27.50 -4.26
CA ALA A 101 -31.86 27.84 -5.43
C ALA A 101 -32.78 29.04 -5.15
N LEU A 102 -33.43 29.08 -3.98
CA LEU A 102 -34.30 30.19 -3.58
C LEU A 102 -33.52 31.50 -3.43
N ALA A 103 -32.37 31.48 -2.75
CA ALA A 103 -31.54 32.65 -2.57
C ALA A 103 -30.98 33.18 -3.90
N ARG A 104 -30.50 32.29 -4.78
CA ARG A 104 -30.02 32.66 -6.12
C ARG A 104 -31.13 33.22 -6.99
N MET A 105 -32.32 32.61 -6.98
CA MET A 105 -33.48 33.11 -7.74
C MET A 105 -33.79 34.56 -7.34
N ARG A 106 -33.84 34.85 -6.04
CA ARG A 106 -34.09 36.20 -5.51
C ARG A 106 -32.96 37.17 -5.89
N ALA A 107 -31.70 36.75 -5.73
CA ALA A 107 -30.54 37.58 -6.06
C ALA A 107 -30.41 37.92 -7.56
N LEU A 108 -30.89 37.04 -8.43
CA LEU A 108 -30.81 37.20 -9.89
C LEU A 108 -32.00 37.95 -10.51
N THR A 109 -33.17 37.91 -9.87
CA THR A 109 -34.43 38.38 -10.47
C THR A 109 -35.17 39.43 -9.66
N ASP A 110 -34.73 39.71 -8.43
CA ASP A 110 -35.39 40.58 -7.46
C ASP A 110 -36.85 40.18 -7.11
N LEU A 111 -37.25 38.94 -7.40
CA LEU A 111 -38.56 38.42 -7.00
C LEU A 111 -38.69 38.32 -5.48
N SER A 112 -39.93 38.49 -4.99
CA SER A 112 -40.27 38.20 -3.59
C SER A 112 -40.05 36.72 -3.27
N GLN A 113 -39.88 36.39 -2.00
CA GLN A 113 -39.66 35.00 -1.58
C GLN A 113 -40.79 34.06 -2.01
N SER A 114 -42.05 34.51 -1.91
CA SER A 114 -43.22 33.73 -2.31
C SER A 114 -43.26 33.50 -3.82
N ARG A 115 -42.94 34.52 -4.63
CA ARG A 115 -42.89 34.40 -6.09
C ARG A 115 -41.72 33.55 -6.56
N ALA A 116 -40.53 33.76 -6.01
CA ALA A 116 -39.36 32.95 -6.33
C ALA A 116 -39.61 31.46 -6.05
N ARG A 117 -40.23 31.15 -4.91
CA ARG A 117 -40.59 29.77 -4.55
C ARG A 117 -41.63 29.17 -5.49
N TYR A 118 -42.68 29.94 -5.82
CA TYR A 118 -43.70 29.52 -6.78
C TYR A 118 -43.11 29.09 -8.13
N PHE A 119 -42.18 29.87 -8.70
CA PHE A 119 -41.57 29.52 -10.00
C PHE A 119 -40.57 28.37 -9.91
N LEU A 120 -39.86 28.25 -8.79
CA LEU A 120 -38.98 27.10 -8.53
C LEU A 120 -39.77 25.80 -8.40
N ASP A 121 -40.90 25.80 -7.71
CA ASP A 121 -41.77 24.63 -7.55
C ASP A 121 -42.38 24.18 -8.89
N MET A 122 -42.56 25.11 -9.83
CA MET A 122 -43.02 24.81 -11.18
C MET A 122 -41.91 24.28 -12.12
N ALA A 123 -40.62 24.45 -11.80
CA ALA A 123 -39.51 24.11 -12.70
C ALA A 123 -39.15 22.62 -12.64
N THR A 124 -38.66 22.06 -13.75
CA THR A 124 -38.20 20.66 -13.78
C THR A 124 -36.81 20.53 -13.14
N PRO A 125 -36.49 19.39 -12.48
CA PRO A 125 -35.20 19.21 -11.78
C PRO A 125 -33.96 19.37 -12.67
N LYS A 126 -34.08 19.13 -13.97
CA LYS A 126 -32.96 19.15 -14.92
C LYS A 126 -32.45 20.57 -15.21
N ASN A 127 -33.33 21.59 -15.17
CA ASN A 127 -33.03 23.00 -15.47
C ASN A 127 -33.69 23.91 -14.41
N TYR A 128 -33.45 23.63 -13.14
CA TYR A 128 -34.26 24.15 -12.03
C TYR A 128 -34.34 25.69 -11.98
N LEU A 129 -33.21 26.39 -12.06
CA LEU A 129 -33.19 27.87 -12.06
C LEU A 129 -33.56 28.48 -13.43
N GLU A 130 -33.03 27.92 -14.52
CA GLU A 130 -33.28 28.44 -15.88
C GLU A 130 -34.76 28.33 -16.27
N GLY A 131 -35.38 27.20 -15.91
CA GLY A 131 -36.81 26.96 -16.11
C GLY A 131 -37.68 27.89 -15.26
N ALA A 132 -37.28 28.15 -14.01
CA ALA A 132 -37.99 29.09 -13.14
C ALA A 132 -37.94 30.53 -13.68
N ILE A 133 -36.76 30.99 -14.14
CA ILE A 133 -36.58 32.32 -14.74
C ILE A 133 -37.39 32.47 -16.02
N SER A 134 -37.36 31.46 -16.89
CA SER A 134 -38.14 31.47 -18.13
C SER A 134 -39.65 31.53 -17.85
N LYS A 135 -40.13 30.83 -16.82
CA LYS A 135 -41.54 30.88 -16.41
C LYS A 135 -41.93 32.23 -15.80
N ALA A 136 -41.07 32.83 -14.98
CA ALA A 136 -41.29 34.16 -14.42
C ALA A 136 -41.31 35.25 -15.52
N GLN A 137 -40.47 35.12 -16.54
CA GLN A 137 -40.48 36.00 -17.71
C GLN A 137 -41.78 35.85 -18.50
N ASN A 138 -42.18 34.60 -18.79
CA ASN A 138 -43.40 34.32 -19.57
C ASN A 138 -44.68 34.76 -18.84
N SER A 139 -44.68 34.79 -17.50
CA SER A 139 -45.79 35.32 -16.71
C SER A 139 -45.77 36.85 -16.57
N GLY A 140 -44.75 37.53 -17.12
CA GLY A 140 -44.59 38.99 -17.01
C GLY A 140 -44.12 39.49 -15.64
N GLU A 141 -43.74 38.60 -14.72
CA GLU A 141 -43.27 38.98 -13.38
C GLU A 141 -41.85 39.56 -13.41
N ILE A 142 -41.06 39.20 -14.43
CA ILE A 142 -39.78 39.85 -14.75
C ILE A 142 -39.74 40.22 -16.23
N ASN A 143 -39.09 41.33 -16.55
CA ASN A 143 -38.91 41.74 -17.94
C ASN A 143 -37.81 40.91 -18.65
N SER A 144 -37.80 40.97 -19.98
CA SER A 144 -36.86 40.20 -20.80
C SER A 144 -35.39 40.56 -20.56
N GLN A 145 -35.08 41.78 -20.11
CA GLN A 145 -33.71 42.21 -19.81
C GLN A 145 -33.20 41.56 -18.52
N VAL A 146 -34.02 41.55 -17.46
CA VAL A 146 -33.71 40.87 -16.19
C VAL A 146 -33.54 39.37 -16.41
N ALA A 147 -34.45 38.76 -17.17
CA ALA A 147 -34.33 37.34 -17.52
C ALA A 147 -33.05 37.03 -18.31
N ALA A 148 -32.69 37.88 -19.28
CA ALA A 148 -31.47 37.74 -20.07
C ALA A 148 -30.21 37.82 -19.21
N ILE A 149 -30.13 38.81 -18.32
CA ILE A 149 -28.99 38.98 -17.41
C ILE A 149 -28.89 37.79 -16.46
N ALA A 150 -30.01 37.37 -15.85
CA ALA A 150 -30.04 36.24 -14.92
C ALA A 150 -29.57 34.93 -15.58
N LEU A 151 -30.07 34.63 -16.78
CA LEU A 151 -29.67 33.44 -17.54
C LEU A 151 -28.20 33.51 -17.99
N MET A 152 -27.72 34.67 -18.41
CA MET A 152 -26.31 34.88 -18.75
C MET A 152 -25.41 34.58 -17.55
N ARG A 153 -25.75 35.09 -16.37
CA ARG A 153 -24.99 34.87 -15.13
C ARG A 153 -25.02 33.41 -14.69
N ILE A 154 -26.15 32.70 -14.86
CA ILE A 154 -26.24 31.26 -14.57
C ILE A 154 -25.34 30.43 -15.48
N VAL A 155 -25.36 30.71 -16.79
CA VAL A 155 -24.65 29.90 -17.80
C VAL A 155 -23.14 30.19 -17.78
N THR A 156 -22.75 31.45 -17.59
CA THR A 156 -21.35 31.89 -17.71
C THR A 156 -20.64 32.07 -16.37
N GLY A 157 -21.38 32.28 -15.29
CA GLY A 157 -20.82 32.66 -13.99
C GLY A 157 -20.35 34.11 -13.92
N PHE A 158 -20.68 34.96 -14.90
CA PHE A 158 -20.31 36.37 -14.89
C PHE A 158 -21.00 37.17 -13.78
N ASN A 159 -20.37 38.25 -13.36
CA ASN A 159 -20.99 39.22 -12.45
C ASN A 159 -22.02 40.08 -13.20
N GLN A 160 -22.85 40.79 -12.42
CA GLN A 160 -23.95 41.61 -12.96
C GLN A 160 -23.47 42.64 -14.00
N THR A 161 -22.44 43.41 -13.67
CA THR A 161 -21.92 44.48 -14.54
C THR A 161 -21.39 43.95 -15.87
N LEU A 162 -20.70 42.80 -15.84
CA LEU A 162 -20.18 42.16 -17.04
C LEU A 162 -21.32 41.60 -17.90
N ALA A 163 -22.31 40.95 -17.30
CA ALA A 163 -23.48 40.43 -18.02
C ALA A 163 -24.30 41.56 -18.68
N GLU A 164 -24.54 42.66 -17.95
CA GLU A 164 -25.22 43.85 -18.47
C GLU A 164 -24.45 44.52 -19.62
N GLY A 165 -23.14 44.69 -19.45
CA GLY A 165 -22.27 45.26 -20.48
C GLY A 165 -22.24 44.42 -21.76
N LEU A 166 -22.22 43.09 -21.62
CA LEU A 166 -22.25 42.17 -22.76
C LEU A 166 -23.60 42.19 -23.48
N LEU A 167 -24.71 42.16 -22.75
CA LEU A 167 -26.06 42.19 -23.34
C LEU A 167 -26.37 43.53 -24.01
N SER A 168 -25.92 44.64 -23.43
CA SER A 168 -26.10 45.98 -24.01
C SER A 168 -25.33 46.13 -25.32
N ARG A 169 -24.14 45.51 -25.45
CA ARG A 169 -23.33 45.52 -26.68
C ARG A 169 -23.82 44.56 -27.75
N ALA A 170 -24.42 43.43 -27.34
CA ALA A 170 -24.96 42.44 -28.28
C ALA A 170 -26.27 42.89 -28.96
N GLY A 171 -26.90 43.97 -28.49
CA GLY A 171 -28.11 44.54 -29.12
C GLY A 171 -29.34 43.63 -29.09
N VAL A 172 -29.35 42.60 -28.25
CA VAL A 172 -30.36 41.53 -28.33
C VAL A 172 -31.62 41.92 -27.58
N GLN A 173 -32.64 42.38 -28.32
CA GLN A 173 -34.02 42.33 -27.85
C GLN A 173 -34.66 41.00 -28.27
N GLY A 174 -34.99 40.15 -27.30
CA GLY A 174 -36.04 39.14 -27.45
C GLY A 174 -35.65 37.66 -27.56
N ASN A 175 -34.36 37.28 -27.69
CA ASN A 175 -33.96 35.86 -27.65
C ASN A 175 -32.76 35.64 -26.72
N VAL A 176 -33.06 35.27 -25.47
CA VAL A 176 -32.07 35.11 -24.40
C VAL A 176 -31.02 34.05 -24.75
N SER A 177 -31.44 32.92 -25.32
CA SER A 177 -30.52 31.83 -25.71
C SER A 177 -29.53 32.28 -26.79
N LYS A 178 -29.96 33.15 -27.72
CA LYS A 178 -29.09 33.72 -28.74
C LYS A 178 -28.10 34.73 -28.14
N ALA A 179 -28.56 35.58 -27.23
CA ALA A 179 -27.72 36.57 -26.54
C ALA A 179 -26.60 35.94 -25.70
N VAL A 180 -26.90 34.81 -25.03
CA VAL A 180 -25.91 34.06 -24.24
C VAL A 180 -24.81 33.47 -25.12
N VAL A 181 -25.19 32.92 -26.29
CA VAL A 181 -24.23 32.33 -27.25
C VAL A 181 -23.38 33.43 -27.93
N GLU A 182 -23.99 34.55 -28.34
CA GLU A 182 -23.29 35.64 -29.03
C GLU A 182 -22.37 36.43 -28.07
N GLY A 183 -22.83 36.71 -26.84
CA GLY A 183 -22.01 37.38 -25.82
C GLY A 183 -20.81 36.56 -25.36
N ALA A 184 -20.97 35.23 -25.25
CA ALA A 184 -19.89 34.31 -24.92
C ALA A 184 -18.81 34.22 -26.02
N ASN A 185 -19.20 34.32 -27.28
CA ASN A 185 -18.27 34.25 -28.41
C ASN A 185 -17.45 35.54 -28.62
N TYR A 186 -17.87 36.68 -28.06
CA TYR A 186 -17.34 38.00 -28.42
C TYR A 186 -16.18 38.52 -27.55
N PHE A 187 -16.03 38.10 -26.29
CA PHE A 187 -15.10 38.77 -25.36
C PHE A 187 -13.95 37.94 -24.76
N GLU A 188 -13.97 36.61 -24.77
CA GLU A 188 -12.94 35.80 -24.07
C GLU A 188 -12.57 34.47 -24.77
N GLY A 189 -12.74 34.41 -26.09
CA GLY A 189 -12.33 33.27 -26.90
C GLY A 189 -13.09 31.95 -26.58
N PRO A 190 -13.12 31.00 -27.52
CA PRO A 190 -13.82 29.73 -27.32
C PRO A 190 -13.38 28.95 -26.06
N PHE A 191 -12.13 29.14 -25.64
CA PHE A 191 -11.51 28.40 -24.54
C PHE A 191 -11.99 28.81 -23.14
N GLN A 192 -12.13 30.12 -22.87
CA GLN A 192 -12.54 30.60 -21.54
C GLN A 192 -14.05 30.34 -21.33
N TYR A 193 -14.86 30.50 -22.39
CA TYR A 193 -16.26 30.09 -22.38
C TYR A 193 -16.42 28.58 -22.16
N ALA A 194 -15.68 27.74 -22.90
CA ALA A 194 -15.71 26.30 -22.68
C ALA A 194 -15.28 25.94 -21.26
N THR A 195 -14.31 26.64 -20.69
CA THR A 195 -13.83 26.45 -19.30
C THR A 195 -14.94 26.76 -18.30
N ALA A 196 -15.57 27.94 -18.41
CA ALA A 196 -16.68 28.34 -17.54
C ALA A 196 -17.86 27.35 -17.62
N ARG A 197 -18.21 26.94 -18.85
CA ARG A 197 -19.28 25.98 -19.09
C ARG A 197 -18.97 24.60 -18.50
N LEU A 198 -17.72 24.12 -18.59
CA LEU A 198 -17.32 22.82 -18.02
C LEU A 198 -17.39 22.85 -16.49
N ARG A 199 -16.95 23.96 -15.88
CA ARG A 199 -17.03 24.20 -14.44
C ARG A 199 -18.46 24.23 -13.95
N ALA A 200 -19.34 24.93 -14.65
CA ALA A 200 -20.75 25.01 -14.29
C ALA A 200 -21.43 23.64 -14.40
N THR A 201 -21.15 22.90 -15.48
CA THR A 201 -21.78 21.61 -15.79
C THR A 201 -21.39 20.51 -14.80
N PHE A 202 -20.14 20.46 -14.36
CA PHE A 202 -19.61 19.37 -13.53
C PHE A 202 -19.07 19.82 -12.17
N HIS A 203 -19.32 21.08 -11.80
CA HIS A 203 -18.83 21.70 -10.56
C HIS A 203 -17.29 21.61 -10.37
N LEU A 204 -16.54 21.72 -11.47
CA LEU A 204 -15.08 21.61 -11.46
C LEU A 204 -14.40 22.89 -10.98
N ARG A 205 -13.20 22.74 -10.40
CA ARG A 205 -12.28 23.87 -10.22
C ARG A 205 -11.78 24.33 -11.59
N GLU A 206 -11.37 25.59 -11.65
CA GLU A 206 -10.92 26.19 -12.91
C GLU A 206 -9.71 25.48 -13.51
N GLU A 207 -8.72 25.15 -12.68
CA GLU A 207 -7.53 24.38 -13.05
C GLU A 207 -7.89 23.02 -13.67
N ASP A 208 -8.87 22.32 -13.08
CA ASP A 208 -9.28 21.00 -13.54
C ASP A 208 -10.00 21.12 -14.90
N ALA A 209 -10.86 22.12 -15.08
CA ALA A 209 -11.55 22.38 -16.35
C ALA A 209 -10.57 22.81 -17.47
N LYS A 210 -9.61 23.68 -17.15
CA LYS A 210 -8.52 24.06 -18.07
C LYS A 210 -7.66 22.86 -18.44
N THR A 211 -7.43 21.94 -17.52
CA THR A 211 -6.69 20.69 -17.79
C THR A 211 -7.42 19.83 -18.83
N TYR A 212 -8.74 19.68 -18.74
CA TYR A 212 -9.50 18.93 -19.74
C TYR A 212 -9.51 19.63 -21.10
N LEU A 213 -9.72 20.94 -21.13
CA LEU A 213 -9.80 21.70 -22.39
C LEU A 213 -8.43 21.91 -23.05
N GLY A 214 -7.37 21.98 -22.25
CA GLY A 214 -5.99 22.16 -22.70
C GLY A 214 -5.33 20.87 -23.20
N ARG A 215 -6.03 19.73 -23.19
CA ARG A 215 -5.49 18.51 -23.80
C ARG A 215 -5.40 18.66 -25.31
N ARG A 216 -4.35 18.09 -25.91
CA ARG A 216 -4.05 18.24 -27.34
C ARG A 216 -5.12 17.58 -28.24
N ASP A 217 -5.71 16.48 -27.77
CA ASP A 217 -6.81 15.74 -28.41
C ASP A 217 -8.17 16.45 -28.26
N VAL A 218 -8.31 17.33 -27.26
CA VAL A 218 -9.51 18.14 -27.01
C VAL A 218 -9.44 19.48 -27.74
N ASN A 219 -8.28 20.12 -27.77
CA ASN A 219 -8.01 21.40 -28.45
C ASN A 219 -9.07 22.50 -28.18
N GLY A 220 -9.52 22.60 -26.93
CA GLY A 220 -10.55 23.56 -26.52
C GLY A 220 -12.00 23.18 -26.88
N ASP A 221 -12.24 22.01 -27.49
CA ASP A 221 -13.59 21.54 -27.77
C ASP A 221 -14.33 21.14 -26.48
N PHE A 222 -15.45 21.81 -26.22
CA PHE A 222 -16.26 21.59 -25.03
C PHE A 222 -16.88 20.18 -24.98
N GLN A 223 -17.37 19.66 -26.11
CA GLN A 223 -18.01 18.35 -26.15
C GLN A 223 -16.99 17.22 -25.96
N GLU A 224 -15.78 17.40 -26.49
CA GLU A 224 -14.68 16.49 -26.25
C GLU A 224 -14.23 16.57 -24.78
N ALA A 225 -14.09 17.76 -24.20
CA ALA A 225 -13.77 17.92 -22.78
C ALA A 225 -14.82 17.27 -21.86
N VAL A 226 -16.11 17.41 -22.18
CA VAL A 226 -17.22 16.73 -21.49
C VAL A 226 -17.07 15.23 -21.58
N ARG A 227 -16.75 14.70 -22.77
CA ARG A 227 -16.57 13.27 -23.01
C ARG A 227 -15.39 12.74 -22.20
N GLN A 228 -14.25 13.43 -22.24
CA GLN A 228 -13.05 13.08 -21.49
C GLN A 228 -13.27 13.13 -19.98
N TYR A 229 -14.05 14.10 -19.48
CA TYR A 229 -14.45 14.12 -18.08
C TYR A 229 -15.30 12.88 -17.71
N LYS A 230 -16.28 12.51 -18.56
CA LYS A 230 -17.12 11.33 -18.33
C LYS A 230 -16.31 10.03 -18.38
N VAL A 231 -15.34 9.91 -19.28
CA VAL A 231 -14.40 8.77 -19.34
C VAL A 231 -13.68 8.61 -18.02
N ASP A 232 -13.11 9.70 -17.48
CA ASP A 232 -12.46 9.68 -16.18
C ASP A 232 -13.43 9.28 -15.04
N GLN A 233 -14.73 9.58 -15.15
CA GLN A 233 -15.75 9.15 -14.17
C GLN A 233 -16.11 7.67 -14.29
N VAL A 234 -16.13 7.08 -15.50
CA VAL A 234 -16.28 5.63 -15.68
C VAL A 234 -15.11 4.91 -15.02
N MET A 235 -13.87 5.32 -15.34
CA MET A 235 -12.65 4.70 -14.79
C MET A 235 -12.53 4.81 -13.27
N LYS A 236 -13.18 5.81 -12.65
CA LYS A 236 -13.26 5.92 -11.18
C LYS A 236 -14.24 4.93 -10.55
N GLN A 237 -15.29 4.54 -11.27
CA GLN A 237 -16.36 3.70 -10.76
C GLN A 237 -16.18 2.21 -11.08
N VAL A 238 -15.42 1.90 -12.13
CA VAL A 238 -15.15 0.54 -12.61
C VAL A 238 -13.69 0.42 -13.08
N ILE A 239 -13.10 -0.75 -12.87
CA ILE A 239 -11.69 -1.03 -13.22
C ILE A 239 -11.61 -1.25 -14.73
N VAL A 240 -11.39 -0.20 -15.51
CA VAL A 240 -11.38 -0.31 -16.97
C VAL A 240 -10.37 0.65 -17.59
N ASP A 241 -9.76 0.23 -18.70
CA ASP A 241 -8.85 1.08 -19.46
C ASP A 241 -9.58 2.26 -20.12
N ARG A 242 -8.85 3.33 -20.40
CA ARG A 242 -9.40 4.61 -20.88
C ARG A 242 -10.14 4.49 -22.20
N ASP A 243 -9.59 3.76 -23.18
CA ASP A 243 -10.26 3.59 -24.47
C ASP A 243 -11.53 2.75 -24.33
N ASP A 244 -11.57 1.79 -23.40
CA ASP A 244 -12.74 0.94 -23.21
C ASP A 244 -13.84 1.70 -22.45
N ALA A 245 -13.45 2.57 -21.50
CA ALA A 245 -14.32 3.60 -20.94
C ALA A 245 -14.83 4.57 -22.02
N TYR A 246 -13.99 4.95 -22.98
CA TYR A 246 -14.36 5.81 -24.10
C TYR A 246 -15.33 5.11 -25.06
N ASN A 247 -15.06 3.86 -25.42
CA ASN A 247 -15.88 3.06 -26.32
C ASN A 247 -17.25 2.73 -25.70
N SER A 248 -17.29 2.35 -24.42
CA SER A 248 -18.55 2.10 -23.70
C SER A 248 -19.40 3.38 -23.59
N LEU A 249 -18.78 4.54 -23.37
CA LEU A 249 -19.48 5.83 -23.43
C LEU A 249 -19.99 6.14 -24.83
N GLN A 250 -19.21 5.88 -25.89
CA GLN A 250 -19.67 6.09 -27.27
C GLN A 250 -20.87 5.21 -27.62
N GLN A 251 -20.82 3.92 -27.29
CA GLN A 251 -21.89 2.97 -27.59
C GLN A 251 -23.22 3.33 -26.91
N HIS A 252 -23.18 4.04 -25.79
CA HIS A 252 -24.36 4.48 -25.06
C HIS A 252 -24.63 6.00 -25.15
N GLY A 253 -24.13 6.66 -26.20
CA GLY A 253 -24.43 8.07 -26.46
C GLY A 253 -23.99 9.03 -25.33
N GLY A 254 -22.95 8.65 -24.57
CA GLY A 254 -22.42 9.41 -23.45
C GLY A 254 -23.21 9.27 -22.14
N ASP A 255 -24.09 8.27 -22.01
CA ASP A 255 -24.76 7.91 -20.75
C ASP A 255 -23.78 7.20 -19.81
N LEU A 256 -23.44 7.88 -18.71
CA LEU A 256 -22.45 7.39 -17.75
C LEU A 256 -22.89 6.12 -17.03
N ALA A 257 -24.16 6.03 -16.64
CA ALA A 257 -24.66 4.90 -15.86
C ALA A 257 -24.69 3.62 -16.70
N LYS A 258 -25.10 3.75 -17.96
CA LYS A 258 -25.11 2.63 -18.91
C LYS A 258 -23.71 2.18 -19.29
N ALA A 259 -22.78 3.11 -19.52
CA ALA A 259 -21.38 2.79 -19.79
C ALA A 259 -20.73 2.04 -18.61
N VAL A 260 -20.96 2.49 -17.38
CA VAL A 260 -20.48 1.81 -16.16
C VAL A 260 -21.10 0.41 -16.04
N GLN A 261 -22.40 0.25 -16.27
CA GLN A 261 -23.07 -1.03 -16.16
C GLN A 261 -22.58 -2.03 -17.22
N MET A 262 -22.44 -1.60 -18.47
CA MET A 262 -21.91 -2.43 -19.55
C MET A 262 -20.50 -2.96 -19.25
N VAL A 263 -19.62 -2.10 -18.72
CA VAL A 263 -18.27 -2.50 -18.32
C VAL A 263 -18.32 -3.56 -17.22
N LYS A 264 -19.20 -3.42 -16.21
CA LYS A 264 -19.44 -4.45 -15.19
C LYS A 264 -19.94 -5.75 -15.79
N ASP A 265 -20.92 -5.68 -16.68
CA ASP A 265 -21.54 -6.84 -17.33
C ASP A 265 -20.53 -7.59 -18.22
N THR A 266 -19.63 -6.86 -18.89
CA THR A 266 -18.56 -7.44 -19.72
C THR A 266 -17.45 -8.06 -18.87
N GLN A 267 -17.14 -7.48 -17.70
CA GLN A 267 -16.18 -8.03 -16.74
C GLN A 267 -16.68 -9.31 -16.05
N LEU A 268 -18.00 -9.48 -15.92
CA LEU A 268 -18.62 -10.72 -15.44
C LEU A 268 -18.46 -11.91 -16.42
N LEU A 269 -18.08 -11.66 -17.68
CA LEU A 269 -17.93 -12.69 -18.73
C LEU A 269 -16.47 -13.07 -19.03
N GLN A 270 -15.48 -12.37 -18.47
CA GLN A 270 -14.08 -12.81 -18.52
C GLN A 270 -13.69 -13.47 -17.19
N PRO A 271 -12.84 -14.52 -17.21
CA PRO A 271 -12.31 -15.09 -15.98
C PRO A 271 -11.47 -14.02 -15.27
N PHE A 272 -12.11 -13.37 -14.30
CA PHE A 272 -11.52 -12.34 -13.48
C PHE A 272 -10.43 -12.98 -12.61
N TYR A 273 -9.16 -12.71 -12.92
CA TYR A 273 -8.09 -12.86 -11.94
C TYR A 273 -8.19 -11.69 -10.95
N GLY A 274 -9.05 -11.82 -9.93
CA GLY A 274 -9.00 -10.93 -8.77
C GLY A 274 -10.33 -10.58 -8.11
N GLY A 275 -10.89 -11.49 -7.31
CA GLY A 275 -11.71 -11.14 -6.15
C GLY A 275 -13.11 -10.59 -6.41
N GLU A 276 -14.11 -11.47 -6.30
CA GLU A 276 -15.16 -11.36 -5.29
C GLU A 276 -15.95 -12.69 -5.27
N ASN A 277 -16.30 -13.16 -4.08
CA ASN A 277 -16.95 -14.44 -3.74
C ASN A 277 -16.08 -15.71 -3.77
N ALA A 278 -15.22 -15.85 -2.75
CA ALA A 278 -14.76 -17.17 -2.30
C ALA A 278 -14.68 -17.22 -0.77
N ASP A 279 -15.55 -18.05 -0.19
CA ASP A 279 -15.52 -18.70 1.12
C ASP A 279 -14.21 -18.59 1.94
N THR A 280 -14.35 -17.95 3.11
CA THR A 280 -13.35 -17.48 4.09
C THR A 280 -12.43 -18.57 4.59
N ARG A 281 -11.11 -18.32 4.62
CA ARG A 281 -10.11 -19.27 5.12
C ARG A 281 -8.73 -18.62 5.28
N ASN A 282 -8.66 -18.11 6.48
CA ASN A 282 -7.61 -17.55 7.29
C ASN A 282 -6.53 -18.59 7.77
N PRO A 283 -5.46 -18.22 8.53
CA PRO A 283 -4.28 -19.02 8.89
C PRO A 283 -4.67 -20.06 9.96
N PRO A 284 -3.76 -20.88 10.54
CA PRO A 284 -4.21 -22.12 11.12
C PRO A 284 -4.88 -21.88 12.47
N ASP A 285 -6.19 -22.08 12.50
CA ASP A 285 -6.89 -22.27 13.75
C ASP A 285 -6.54 -23.66 14.27
N VAL A 286 -5.54 -23.74 15.14
CA VAL A 286 -5.30 -24.97 15.90
C VAL A 286 -6.35 -24.99 17.00
N HIS A 287 -7.38 -25.80 16.82
CA HIS A 287 -8.42 -26.12 17.79
C HIS A 287 -8.14 -27.45 18.47
N ARG A 288 -8.88 -27.78 19.53
CA ARG A 288 -8.84 -29.11 20.17
C ARG A 288 -9.15 -30.26 19.21
N ASN A 289 -9.89 -30.01 18.13
CA ASN A 289 -10.22 -31.01 17.11
C ASN A 289 -9.31 -30.95 15.86
N THR A 290 -8.32 -30.05 15.79
CA THR A 290 -7.43 -29.95 14.63
C THR A 290 -6.43 -31.10 14.57
N HIS A 291 -6.32 -31.76 13.43
CA HIS A 291 -5.23 -32.72 13.18
C HIS A 291 -4.01 -31.99 12.60
N ILE A 292 -2.81 -32.27 13.09
CA ILE A 292 -1.56 -31.64 12.63
C ILE A 292 -0.69 -32.67 11.92
N VAL A 293 -0.22 -32.36 10.72
CA VAL A 293 0.78 -33.15 9.98
C VAL A 293 1.91 -32.22 9.57
N ALA A 294 3.12 -32.48 10.06
CA ALA A 294 4.29 -31.67 9.82
C ALA A 294 5.42 -32.48 9.19
N VAL A 295 6.26 -31.85 8.36
CA VAL A 295 7.43 -32.50 7.73
C VAL A 295 8.67 -31.62 7.77
N LEU A 296 9.80 -32.22 8.16
CA LEU A 296 11.14 -31.67 8.02
C LEU A 296 11.75 -32.17 6.71
N GLY A 297 11.95 -31.27 5.74
CA GLY A 297 12.44 -31.64 4.40
C GLY A 297 13.96 -31.66 4.25
N VAL A 298 14.70 -31.06 5.18
CA VAL A 298 16.17 -31.04 5.16
C VAL A 298 16.72 -32.40 5.61
N SER A 299 17.80 -32.84 4.97
CA SER A 299 18.50 -34.09 5.31
C SER A 299 20.01 -34.03 5.13
N ASP A 300 20.72 -34.88 5.87
CA ASP A 300 22.16 -35.11 5.78
C ASP A 300 22.54 -36.14 4.69
N LEU A 301 21.62 -36.45 3.77
CA LEU A 301 21.84 -37.37 2.65
C LEU A 301 23.16 -37.06 1.92
N GLY A 302 23.96 -38.09 1.64
CA GLY A 302 25.19 -37.96 0.86
C GLY A 302 26.32 -37.21 1.59
N ASN A 303 26.34 -37.23 2.92
CA ASN A 303 27.33 -36.54 3.77
C ASN A 303 27.34 -35.01 3.59
N GLN A 304 26.24 -34.41 3.15
CA GLN A 304 26.18 -32.98 2.88
C GLN A 304 26.01 -32.11 4.13
N ARG A 305 25.77 -32.71 5.31
CA ARG A 305 25.64 -32.03 6.61
C ARG A 305 24.64 -30.86 6.62
N ARG A 306 23.54 -30.94 5.85
CA ARG A 306 22.57 -29.84 5.73
C ARG A 306 21.81 -29.58 7.01
N ALA A 307 21.55 -30.61 7.81
CA ALA A 307 20.87 -30.44 9.08
C ALA A 307 21.73 -29.67 10.09
N SER A 308 23.04 -29.47 9.83
CA SER A 308 23.93 -28.69 10.69
C SER A 308 23.38 -27.29 11.00
N PRO A 309 23.41 -26.83 12.26
CA PRO A 309 23.11 -25.44 12.65
C PRO A 309 23.89 -24.37 11.88
N ARG A 310 25.04 -24.69 11.29
CA ARG A 310 25.79 -23.76 10.43
C ARG A 310 25.23 -23.65 9.00
N ALA A 311 24.52 -24.68 8.53
CA ALA A 311 23.94 -24.77 7.19
C ALA A 311 22.40 -24.54 7.25
N ASP A 312 21.60 -25.53 6.84
CA ASP A 312 20.13 -25.46 6.80
C ASP A 312 19.47 -25.92 8.13
N GLY A 313 20.27 -26.13 9.17
CA GLY A 313 19.80 -26.53 10.50
C GLY A 313 18.86 -25.54 11.18
N TRP A 314 18.70 -24.33 10.62
CA TRP A 314 17.65 -23.41 11.05
C TRP A 314 16.23 -23.96 10.78
N MET A 315 16.02 -24.76 9.73
CA MET A 315 14.72 -25.42 9.49
C MET A 315 14.47 -26.53 10.52
N VAL A 316 15.53 -27.19 10.97
CA VAL A 316 15.48 -28.15 12.08
C VAL A 316 15.05 -27.43 13.36
N SER A 317 15.62 -26.25 13.62
CA SER A 317 15.21 -25.41 14.75
C SER A 317 13.73 -25.02 14.69
N ASP A 318 13.21 -24.61 13.53
CA ASP A 318 11.80 -24.26 13.35
C ASP A 318 10.86 -25.46 13.58
N PHE A 319 11.24 -26.64 13.06
CA PHE A 319 10.47 -27.87 13.21
C PHE A 319 10.31 -28.26 14.68
N TYR A 320 11.41 -28.30 15.45
CA TYR A 320 11.35 -28.64 16.87
C TYR A 320 10.76 -27.52 17.73
N LEU A 321 10.90 -26.24 17.33
CA LEU A 321 10.22 -25.14 18.01
C LEU A 321 8.71 -25.37 18.03
N TRP A 322 8.11 -25.58 16.86
CA TRP A 322 6.65 -25.77 16.76
C TRP A 322 6.19 -27.09 17.37
N MET A 323 7.01 -28.14 17.33
CA MET A 323 6.73 -29.38 18.05
C MET A 323 6.60 -29.18 19.56
N ASN A 324 7.45 -28.33 20.14
CA ASN A 324 7.36 -27.98 21.56
C ASN A 324 6.19 -27.01 21.83
N VAL A 325 6.04 -25.96 21.02
CA VAL A 325 4.99 -24.94 21.20
C VAL A 325 3.58 -25.56 21.10
N LEU A 326 3.37 -26.49 20.17
CA LEU A 326 2.08 -27.17 19.98
C LEU A 326 1.90 -28.38 20.91
N GLU A 327 2.79 -28.64 21.85
CA GLU A 327 2.66 -29.79 22.74
C GLU A 327 1.33 -29.80 23.49
N GLY A 328 0.59 -30.91 23.37
CA GLY A 328 -0.74 -31.07 23.99
C GLY A 328 -1.88 -30.35 23.27
N MET A 329 -1.62 -29.76 22.10
CA MET A 329 -2.61 -29.04 21.29
C MET A 329 -3.07 -29.88 20.09
N GLY A 330 -4.27 -29.62 19.59
CA GLY A 330 -4.85 -30.41 18.51
C GLY A 330 -5.38 -31.78 18.96
N ARG A 331 -6.05 -32.47 18.05
CA ARG A 331 -6.59 -33.83 18.25
C ARG A 331 -5.54 -34.90 18.08
N SER A 332 -4.67 -34.73 17.09
CA SER A 332 -3.55 -35.62 16.84
C SER A 332 -2.42 -34.86 16.15
N GLN A 333 -1.19 -35.29 16.35
CA GLN A 333 -0.03 -34.72 15.66
C GLN A 333 0.81 -35.83 15.05
N LYS A 334 1.25 -35.63 13.81
CA LYS A 334 2.22 -36.47 13.11
C LYS A 334 3.36 -35.60 12.64
N TRP A 335 4.58 -35.90 13.08
CA TRP A 335 5.79 -35.15 12.75
C TRP A 335 6.73 -36.06 11.98
N LEU A 336 6.94 -35.77 10.69
CA LEU A 336 7.73 -36.60 9.78
C LEU A 336 9.12 -36.03 9.57
N SER A 337 10.11 -36.91 9.54
CA SER A 337 11.51 -36.57 9.26
C SER A 337 12.23 -37.80 8.72
N CYS A 338 13.27 -37.60 7.90
CA CYS A 338 14.26 -38.65 7.63
C CYS A 338 15.46 -38.58 8.57
N GLU A 339 15.60 -37.47 9.31
CA GLU A 339 16.62 -37.27 10.32
C GLU A 339 16.19 -37.82 11.68
N ASN A 340 17.04 -38.66 12.26
CA ASN A 340 16.86 -39.17 13.61
C ASN A 340 17.30 -38.10 14.63
N PRO A 341 16.44 -37.67 15.58
CA PRO A 341 16.79 -36.64 16.57
C PRO A 341 18.03 -36.99 17.40
N HIS A 342 18.25 -38.27 17.72
CA HIS A 342 19.46 -38.72 18.42
C HIS A 342 20.70 -38.58 17.55
N ALA A 343 20.58 -38.85 16.25
CA ALA A 343 21.69 -38.65 15.30
C ALA A 343 22.00 -37.15 15.15
N LEU A 344 20.98 -36.28 15.07
CA LEU A 344 21.17 -34.83 15.03
C LEU A 344 21.92 -34.32 16.27
N ILE A 345 21.55 -34.78 17.46
CA ILE A 345 22.24 -34.40 18.70
C ILE A 345 23.62 -35.05 18.82
N HIS A 346 23.81 -36.27 18.35
CA HIS A 346 25.14 -36.89 18.32
C HIS A 346 26.09 -36.11 17.40
N ASN A 347 25.63 -35.77 16.20
CA ASN A 347 26.43 -35.15 15.16
C ASN A 347 26.68 -33.65 15.42
N TYR A 348 25.71 -32.94 16.01
CA TYR A 348 25.75 -31.48 16.11
C TYR A 348 25.43 -30.92 17.51
N GLY A 349 25.04 -31.75 18.47
CA GLY A 349 24.49 -31.32 19.76
C GLY A 349 25.20 -31.90 20.98
N SER A 350 26.38 -32.48 20.77
CA SER A 350 27.02 -33.39 21.73
C SER A 350 27.96 -32.66 22.67
N GLU A 351 28.83 -31.85 22.12
CA GLU A 351 29.83 -31.04 22.80
C GLU A 351 30.25 -29.91 21.86
N ASP A 352 30.85 -28.86 22.40
CA ASP A 352 31.45 -27.84 21.57
C ASP A 352 32.69 -28.44 20.92
N SER A 353 32.63 -28.63 19.60
CA SER A 353 33.78 -29.10 18.82
C SER A 353 33.93 -28.29 17.55
N THR A 354 35.18 -28.15 17.16
CA THR A 354 35.60 -27.40 15.99
C THR A 354 36.40 -28.29 15.05
N MET A 355 36.45 -27.92 13.78
CA MET A 355 37.21 -28.62 12.74
C MET A 355 37.85 -27.59 11.83
N ASP A 356 39.10 -27.84 11.45
CA ASP A 356 39.75 -27.07 10.39
C ASP A 356 38.98 -27.26 9.09
N TRP A 357 38.43 -26.16 8.57
CA TRP A 357 37.70 -26.12 7.32
C TRP A 357 38.38 -25.13 6.40
N THR A 358 38.70 -25.59 5.19
CA THR A 358 39.24 -24.72 4.16
C THR A 358 38.08 -23.99 3.48
N ASP A 359 38.09 -22.67 3.56
CA ASP A 359 37.06 -21.84 2.94
C ASP A 359 37.17 -21.81 1.41
N ASP A 360 36.21 -21.15 0.76
CA ASP A 360 36.19 -20.99 -0.69
C ASP A 360 37.36 -20.15 -1.24
N HIS A 361 38.13 -19.49 -0.37
CA HIS A 361 39.36 -18.75 -0.67
C HIS A 361 40.63 -19.56 -0.35
N ASN A 362 40.48 -20.85 -0.04
CA ASN A 362 41.56 -21.76 0.29
C ASN A 362 42.29 -21.40 1.60
N GLN A 363 41.63 -20.67 2.51
CA GLN A 363 42.14 -20.35 3.84
C GLN A 363 41.63 -21.36 4.87
N LEU A 364 42.53 -21.82 5.75
CA LEU A 364 42.15 -22.69 6.86
C LEU A 364 41.43 -21.86 7.93
N GLN A 365 40.23 -22.28 8.30
CA GLN A 365 39.41 -21.64 9.32
C GLN A 365 38.98 -22.66 10.38
N ASN A 366 39.11 -22.29 11.64
CA ASN A 366 38.60 -23.11 12.73
C ASN A 366 37.07 -22.97 12.81
N THR A 367 36.34 -24.00 12.39
CA THR A 367 34.89 -23.94 12.20
C THR A 367 34.17 -24.77 13.25
N GLN A 368 33.21 -24.16 13.95
CA GLN A 368 32.34 -24.89 14.87
C GLN A 368 31.47 -25.90 14.11
N VAL A 369 31.49 -27.16 14.55
CA VAL A 369 30.76 -28.27 13.90
C VAL A 369 29.74 -28.96 14.81
N SER A 370 29.85 -28.79 16.14
CA SER A 370 28.87 -29.28 17.12
C SER A 370 28.72 -28.26 18.25
N TRP A 371 27.54 -28.21 18.87
CA TRP A 371 27.18 -27.22 19.89
C TRP A 371 26.59 -27.92 21.10
N LYS A 372 27.17 -27.70 22.28
CA LYS A 372 26.75 -28.35 23.52
C LYS A 372 25.26 -28.11 23.85
N GLU A 373 24.73 -26.94 23.49
CA GLU A 373 23.32 -26.59 23.72
C GLU A 373 22.35 -27.32 22.78
N GLY A 374 22.82 -27.95 21.70
CA GLY A 374 21.97 -28.54 20.67
C GLY A 374 21.45 -27.48 19.70
N TYR A 375 20.19 -27.55 19.27
CA TYR A 375 19.54 -26.60 18.36
C TYR A 375 18.86 -25.46 19.12
N LEU A 376 19.09 -24.23 18.64
CA LEU A 376 18.53 -23.00 19.21
C LEU A 376 17.57 -22.34 18.22
N HIS A 377 16.63 -21.56 18.76
CA HIS A 377 15.78 -20.67 17.97
C HIS A 377 15.77 -19.24 18.56
N GLY A 378 15.93 -18.24 17.71
CA GLY A 378 15.85 -16.81 18.05
C GLY A 378 17.05 -15.98 17.59
N ASP A 379 16.95 -14.67 17.83
CA ASP A 379 17.95 -13.68 17.45
C ASP A 379 19.23 -13.83 18.28
N ALA A 380 20.39 -13.84 17.63
CA ALA A 380 21.70 -13.91 18.25
C ALA A 380 21.99 -12.73 19.21
N PHE A 381 21.35 -11.58 19.01
CA PHE A 381 21.48 -10.39 19.85
C PHE A 381 20.48 -10.34 21.02
N GLU A 382 19.64 -11.36 21.16
CA GLU A 382 18.61 -11.43 22.21
C GLU A 382 18.66 -12.81 22.92
N GLU A 383 17.85 -12.97 23.95
CA GLU A 383 17.65 -14.29 24.57
C GLU A 383 17.03 -15.26 23.56
N ARG A 384 17.57 -16.47 23.50
CA ARG A 384 17.17 -17.56 22.58
C ARG A 384 16.63 -18.75 23.37
N VAL A 385 15.91 -19.63 22.68
CA VAL A 385 15.38 -20.87 23.27
C VAL A 385 16.09 -22.10 22.72
N VAL A 386 16.31 -23.10 23.57
CA VAL A 386 16.76 -24.43 23.17
C VAL A 386 15.55 -25.25 22.71
N VAL A 387 15.57 -25.73 21.47
CA VAL A 387 14.44 -26.45 20.86
C VAL A 387 14.69 -27.95 20.74
N LEU A 388 15.94 -28.38 20.60
CA LEU A 388 16.37 -29.79 20.63
C LEU A 388 17.74 -29.86 21.31
N SER A 389 17.89 -30.70 22.33
CA SER A 389 19.13 -30.90 23.08
C SER A 389 19.21 -32.32 23.63
N ARG A 390 20.35 -32.70 24.22
CA ARG A 390 20.49 -33.95 24.97
C ARG A 390 19.43 -34.16 26.06
N LYS A 391 18.92 -33.07 26.67
CA LYS A 391 17.95 -33.17 27.77
C LYS A 391 16.54 -33.55 27.32
N ASN A 392 16.15 -33.20 26.09
CA ASN A 392 14.78 -33.39 25.59
C ASN A 392 14.69 -34.29 24.35
N VAL A 393 15.82 -34.81 23.84
CA VAL A 393 15.88 -35.65 22.64
C VAL A 393 15.00 -36.89 22.74
N ASP A 394 15.01 -37.61 23.87
CA ASP A 394 14.22 -38.85 24.05
C ASP A 394 12.71 -38.58 23.90
N LYS A 395 12.25 -37.50 24.55
CA LYS A 395 10.86 -37.06 24.52
C LYS A 395 10.41 -36.66 23.11
N LEU A 396 11.26 -35.93 22.39
CA LEU A 396 10.96 -35.46 21.03
C LEU A 396 11.07 -36.59 20.00
N ALA A 397 12.02 -37.51 20.18
CA ALA A 397 12.20 -38.68 19.32
C ALA A 397 10.99 -39.61 19.33
N ALA A 398 10.36 -39.80 20.48
CA ALA A 398 9.12 -40.57 20.58
C ALA A 398 7.94 -39.99 19.76
N ARG A 399 8.01 -38.72 19.35
CA ARG A 399 6.97 -38.02 18.58
C ARG A 399 7.28 -37.94 17.08
N VAL A 400 8.49 -38.27 16.67
CA VAL A 400 8.93 -38.23 15.27
C VAL A 400 8.68 -39.58 14.61
N THR A 401 7.96 -39.54 13.49
CA THR A 401 7.83 -40.68 12.57
C THR A 401 8.97 -40.61 11.56
N LEU A 402 9.89 -41.57 11.64
CA LEU A 402 11.01 -41.67 10.71
C LEU A 402 10.55 -42.27 9.38
N ALA A 403 10.87 -41.59 8.28
CA ALA A 403 10.69 -42.09 6.93
C ALA A 403 12.03 -42.19 6.20
N GLN A 404 12.05 -42.93 5.09
CA GLN A 404 13.25 -43.02 4.26
C GLN A 404 13.54 -41.67 3.58
N CYS A 405 14.82 -41.30 3.50
CA CYS A 405 15.24 -40.07 2.81
C CYS A 405 15.00 -40.15 1.29
N GLY A 406 15.05 -39.00 0.61
CA GLY A 406 14.74 -38.87 -0.81
C GLY A 406 13.25 -38.62 -1.04
N THR A 407 12.78 -38.93 -2.25
CA THR A 407 11.35 -38.82 -2.64
C THR A 407 10.43 -39.69 -1.77
N ALA A 408 10.96 -40.71 -1.10
CA ALA A 408 10.19 -41.53 -0.17
C ALA A 408 9.63 -40.73 1.02
N LEU A 409 10.33 -39.70 1.52
CA LEU A 409 9.81 -38.85 2.60
C LEU A 409 8.62 -38.01 2.13
N ARG A 410 8.70 -37.48 0.90
CA ARG A 410 7.58 -36.77 0.25
C ARG A 410 6.37 -37.67 0.08
N ASP A 411 6.58 -38.89 -0.42
CA ASP A 411 5.51 -39.84 -0.68
C ASP A 411 4.84 -40.30 0.62
N GLU A 412 5.63 -40.54 1.66
CA GLU A 412 5.12 -40.84 3.00
C GLU A 412 4.36 -39.65 3.60
N PHE A 413 4.84 -38.42 3.41
CA PHE A 413 4.10 -37.22 3.82
C PHE A 413 2.73 -37.14 3.13
N LEU A 414 2.67 -37.29 1.80
CA LEU A 414 1.41 -37.31 1.05
C LEU A 414 0.48 -38.42 1.53
N ARG A 415 1.01 -39.62 1.77
CA ARG A 415 0.23 -40.76 2.30
C ARG A 415 -0.38 -40.43 3.67
N GLN A 416 0.38 -39.80 4.56
CA GLN A 416 -0.09 -39.38 5.88
C GLN A 416 -1.12 -38.26 5.82
N VAL A 417 -0.98 -37.32 4.88
CA VAL A 417 -1.99 -36.30 4.59
C VAL A 417 -3.30 -36.96 4.18
N GLU A 418 -3.28 -37.87 3.19
CA GLU A 418 -4.50 -38.55 2.72
C GLU A 418 -5.19 -39.37 3.83
N GLU A 419 -4.41 -40.11 4.62
CA GLU A 419 -4.95 -40.90 5.73
C GLU A 419 -5.58 -40.00 6.81
N THR A 420 -4.93 -38.87 7.13
CA THR A 420 -5.38 -37.94 8.15
C THR A 420 -6.62 -37.17 7.69
N CYS A 421 -6.64 -36.70 6.44
CA CYS A 421 -7.81 -36.05 5.86
C CYS A 421 -9.00 -37.00 5.79
N ARG A 422 -8.82 -38.28 5.45
CA ARG A 422 -9.92 -39.27 5.45
C ARG A 422 -10.54 -39.44 6.84
N LYS A 423 -9.71 -39.46 7.89
CA LYS A 423 -10.17 -39.52 9.29
C LYS A 423 -10.91 -38.23 9.68
N ALA A 424 -10.34 -37.09 9.33
CA ALA A 424 -10.90 -35.77 9.62
C ALA A 424 -12.24 -35.53 8.91
N GLU A 425 -12.41 -36.05 7.68
CA GLU A 425 -13.67 -35.93 6.92
C GLU A 425 -14.83 -36.63 7.62
N ALA A 426 -14.59 -37.83 8.16
CA ALA A 426 -15.62 -38.59 8.88
C ALA A 426 -16.11 -37.87 10.16
N ALA A 427 -15.27 -37.03 10.75
CA ALA A 427 -15.57 -36.28 11.97
C ALA A 427 -15.88 -34.79 11.74
N ASN A 428 -15.81 -34.31 10.48
CA ASN A 428 -15.88 -32.89 10.12
C ASN A 428 -14.85 -32.02 10.88
N GLU A 429 -13.62 -32.52 10.98
CA GLU A 429 -12.53 -31.89 11.72
C GLU A 429 -11.52 -31.22 10.77
N PRO A 430 -10.86 -30.12 11.19
CA PRO A 430 -9.87 -29.43 10.36
C PRO A 430 -8.49 -30.08 10.41
N VAL A 431 -7.67 -29.82 9.37
CA VAL A 431 -6.30 -30.31 9.24
C VAL A 431 -5.32 -29.14 9.05
N LEU A 432 -4.23 -29.14 9.81
CA LEU A 432 -3.08 -28.26 9.64
C LEU A 432 -1.90 -29.04 9.05
N LEU A 433 -1.38 -28.57 7.93
CA LEU A 433 -0.18 -29.06 7.28
C LEU A 433 0.97 -28.07 7.51
N MET A 434 2.12 -28.55 7.97
CA MET A 434 3.30 -27.70 8.22
C MET A 434 4.51 -28.21 7.43
N GLY A 435 5.16 -27.33 6.67
CA GLY A 435 6.35 -27.64 5.88
C GLY A 435 7.56 -26.83 6.33
N PHE A 436 8.62 -27.54 6.75
CA PHE A 436 9.91 -26.98 7.16
C PHE A 436 10.98 -27.48 6.19
N CYS A 437 11.09 -26.80 5.05
CA CYS A 437 11.87 -27.28 3.92
C CYS A 437 12.23 -26.12 2.99
N HIS A 438 13.22 -26.34 2.12
CA HIS A 438 13.44 -25.42 0.99
C HIS A 438 12.25 -25.44 0.04
N GLY A 439 12.10 -24.35 -0.70
CA GLY A 439 11.13 -24.26 -1.78
C GLY A 439 11.83 -23.92 -3.08
N ASP A 440 11.25 -24.40 -4.17
CA ASP A 440 11.63 -24.10 -5.55
C ASP A 440 10.55 -23.19 -6.18
N ASP A 441 10.88 -22.38 -7.19
CA ASP A 441 9.85 -21.66 -7.97
C ASP A 441 9.29 -22.44 -9.16
N GLY A 442 9.89 -23.58 -9.52
CA GLY A 442 9.43 -24.46 -10.57
C GLY A 442 9.53 -23.85 -11.97
N ASP A 443 10.17 -24.54 -12.91
CA ASP A 443 10.22 -24.14 -14.33
C ASP A 443 8.85 -24.27 -15.07
N GLY A 444 7.72 -24.45 -14.37
CA GLY A 444 6.39 -24.55 -14.99
C GLY A 444 5.14 -24.70 -14.10
N GLU A 445 5.23 -25.23 -12.87
CA GLU A 445 4.07 -25.39 -11.96
C GLU A 445 4.16 -24.52 -10.68
N MET A 446 4.28 -23.19 -10.77
CA MET A 446 4.09 -22.26 -9.63
C MET A 446 4.72 -22.74 -8.29
N GLY A 447 5.99 -23.17 -8.31
CA GLY A 447 6.74 -23.60 -7.14
C GLY A 447 6.63 -25.06 -6.69
N GLY A 448 7.56 -25.49 -5.84
CA GLY A 448 7.62 -26.84 -5.26
C GLY A 448 8.28 -26.84 -3.87
N LEU A 449 8.08 -27.90 -3.07
CA LEU A 449 8.78 -28.08 -1.80
C LEU A 449 9.82 -29.20 -1.89
N CYS A 450 11.04 -28.92 -1.41
CA CYS A 450 12.13 -29.88 -1.34
C CYS A 450 11.98 -30.75 -0.09
N ILE A 451 11.32 -31.90 -0.21
CA ILE A 451 11.09 -32.81 0.91
C ILE A 451 11.99 -34.04 0.76
N GLY A 452 13.06 -34.10 1.56
CA GLY A 452 14.00 -35.23 1.60
C GLY A 452 15.00 -35.26 0.44
N ILE A 453 14.98 -34.23 -0.42
CA ILE A 453 15.78 -34.13 -1.65
C ILE A 453 16.70 -32.91 -1.63
N ASP A 454 17.62 -32.87 -2.59
CA ASP A 454 18.51 -31.73 -2.79
C ASP A 454 17.76 -30.54 -3.42
N PRO A 455 17.85 -29.31 -2.86
CA PRO A 455 17.31 -28.11 -3.53
C PRO A 455 17.98 -27.82 -4.88
N GLY A 456 19.15 -28.40 -5.16
CA GLY A 456 19.78 -28.39 -6.48
C GLY A 456 19.27 -29.46 -7.45
N SER A 457 18.29 -30.30 -7.06
CA SER A 457 17.70 -31.28 -7.98
C SER A 457 17.04 -30.58 -9.18
N HIS A 458 17.20 -31.16 -10.36
CA HIS A 458 16.65 -30.63 -11.61
C HIS A 458 15.43 -31.42 -12.10
N ASP A 459 15.05 -32.51 -11.44
CA ASP A 459 13.87 -33.29 -11.80
C ASP A 459 12.65 -32.73 -11.06
N ALA A 460 11.78 -32.04 -11.80
CA ALA A 460 10.53 -31.49 -11.29
C ALA A 460 9.63 -32.55 -10.63
N ASN A 461 9.77 -33.83 -11.01
CA ASN A 461 9.00 -34.93 -10.42
C ASN A 461 9.47 -35.32 -9.02
N GLU A 462 10.59 -34.80 -8.52
CA GLU A 462 11.09 -35.07 -7.17
C GLU A 462 10.49 -34.14 -6.11
N PHE A 463 10.12 -32.91 -6.49
CA PHE A 463 9.54 -31.93 -5.59
C PHE A 463 8.12 -32.32 -5.18
N LEU A 464 7.65 -31.81 -4.04
CA LEU A 464 6.22 -31.77 -3.76
C LEU A 464 5.62 -30.56 -4.48
N SER A 465 4.91 -30.78 -5.59
CA SER A 465 4.23 -29.70 -6.30
C SER A 465 2.85 -29.36 -5.69
N PRO A 466 2.32 -28.16 -5.92
CA PRO A 466 0.95 -27.79 -5.60
C PRO A 466 -0.09 -28.76 -6.18
N SER A 467 0.14 -29.26 -7.40
CA SER A 467 -0.79 -30.15 -8.09
C SER A 467 -0.85 -31.53 -7.42
N MET A 468 0.30 -32.05 -6.95
CA MET A 468 0.36 -33.31 -6.19
C MET A 468 -0.44 -33.20 -4.89
N LEU A 469 -0.21 -32.14 -4.10
CA LEU A 469 -0.94 -31.96 -2.85
C LEU A 469 -2.44 -31.72 -3.10
N ALA A 470 -2.80 -30.87 -4.06
CA ALA A 470 -4.19 -30.61 -4.40
C ALA A 470 -4.93 -31.88 -4.85
N ARG A 471 -4.26 -32.78 -5.58
CA ARG A 471 -4.80 -34.08 -5.95
C ARG A 471 -5.09 -34.95 -4.72
N SER A 472 -4.18 -34.99 -3.75
CA SER A 472 -4.41 -35.70 -2.49
C SER A 472 -5.58 -35.10 -1.69
N LEU A 473 -5.66 -33.78 -1.60
CA LEU A 473 -6.74 -33.08 -0.88
C LEU A 473 -8.11 -33.19 -1.58
N SER A 474 -8.13 -33.28 -2.91
CA SER A 474 -9.38 -33.41 -3.70
C SER A 474 -10.16 -34.70 -3.40
N LYS A 475 -9.50 -35.71 -2.80
CA LYS A 475 -10.13 -36.95 -2.35
C LYS A 475 -11.06 -36.75 -1.14
N THR A 476 -10.91 -35.65 -0.41
CA THR A 476 -11.68 -35.32 0.80
C THR A 476 -12.10 -33.85 0.78
N PRO A 477 -12.95 -33.43 -0.18
CA PRO A 477 -13.21 -32.02 -0.47
C PRO A 477 -13.94 -31.26 0.65
N ARG A 478 -14.47 -31.97 1.65
CA ARG A 478 -15.16 -31.37 2.81
C ARG A 478 -14.21 -30.96 3.94
N VAL A 479 -12.98 -31.48 3.94
CA VAL A 479 -12.00 -31.20 5.00
C VAL A 479 -11.45 -29.80 4.84
N LYS A 480 -11.50 -29.01 5.92
CA LYS A 480 -10.84 -27.70 5.95
C LYS A 480 -9.34 -27.89 6.20
N VAL A 481 -8.52 -27.47 5.24
CA VAL A 481 -7.06 -27.62 5.32
C VAL A 481 -6.38 -26.26 5.38
N SER A 482 -5.40 -26.13 6.28
CA SER A 482 -4.51 -24.96 6.40
C SER A 482 -3.06 -25.39 6.17
N LEU A 483 -2.27 -24.61 5.41
CA LEU A 483 -0.86 -24.86 5.11
C LEU A 483 0.01 -23.78 5.76
N TYR A 484 1.04 -24.21 6.49
CA TYR A 484 2.03 -23.35 7.13
C TYR A 484 3.44 -23.66 6.61
N LEU A 485 4.04 -22.72 5.88
CA LEU A 485 5.28 -22.96 5.13
C LEU A 485 6.37 -21.98 5.55
N THR A 486 7.55 -22.52 5.91
CA THR A 486 8.80 -21.73 6.07
C THR A 486 9.68 -21.71 4.83
N SER A 487 9.16 -22.18 3.71
CA SER A 487 9.96 -22.42 2.50
C SER A 487 10.19 -21.16 1.68
N CYS A 488 11.33 -21.10 0.99
CA CYS A 488 11.59 -20.10 -0.05
C CYS A 488 10.48 -20.13 -1.09
N TYR A 489 10.12 -18.97 -1.62
CA TYR A 489 9.10 -18.82 -2.67
C TYR A 489 7.71 -19.35 -2.29
N SER A 490 7.47 -19.58 -0.99
CA SER A 490 6.21 -20.14 -0.47
C SER A 490 4.99 -19.30 -0.83
N GLY A 491 5.14 -18.02 -1.15
CA GLY A 491 4.04 -17.19 -1.65
C GLY A 491 3.44 -17.69 -2.98
N ASN A 492 4.17 -18.51 -3.75
CA ASN A 492 3.63 -19.20 -4.92
C ASN A 492 2.44 -20.09 -4.54
N TRP A 493 2.49 -20.73 -3.36
CA TRP A 493 1.41 -21.57 -2.84
C TRP A 493 0.17 -20.75 -2.48
N VAL A 494 0.33 -19.48 -2.10
CA VAL A 494 -0.79 -18.57 -1.80
C VAL A 494 -1.52 -18.14 -3.08
N ILE A 495 -0.79 -17.90 -4.17
CA ILE A 495 -1.36 -17.43 -5.44
C ILE A 495 -1.77 -18.56 -6.39
N THR A 496 -1.38 -19.81 -6.10
CA THR A 496 -1.67 -20.95 -6.95
C THR A 496 -3.18 -21.24 -7.03
N PRO A 497 -3.77 -21.33 -8.24
CA PRO A 497 -5.21 -21.56 -8.42
C PRO A 497 -5.73 -22.84 -7.76
N HIS A 498 -4.93 -23.91 -7.72
CA HIS A 498 -5.32 -25.19 -7.10
C HIS A 498 -5.79 -25.02 -5.67
N PHE A 499 -5.07 -24.23 -4.87
CA PHE A 499 -5.44 -23.99 -3.47
C PHE A 499 -6.67 -23.11 -3.34
N ARG A 500 -6.94 -22.20 -4.28
CA ARG A 500 -8.21 -21.45 -4.32
C ARG A 500 -9.41 -22.36 -4.59
N LEU A 501 -9.25 -23.36 -5.46
CA LEU A 501 -10.33 -24.26 -5.87
C LEU A 501 -10.74 -25.25 -4.76
N ILE A 502 -9.76 -25.90 -4.11
CA ILE A 502 -10.02 -26.92 -3.08
C ILE A 502 -10.33 -26.33 -1.71
N LYS A 503 -10.51 -25.04 -1.67
CA LYS A 503 -10.67 -24.38 -0.43
C LYS A 503 -9.26 -23.88 -0.08
N SER A 504 -8.46 -24.69 0.64
CA SER A 504 -7.21 -24.46 1.42
C SER A 504 -6.72 -23.04 1.82
N THR A 505 -6.27 -22.89 3.07
CA THR A 505 -5.65 -21.66 3.61
C THR A 505 -4.14 -21.80 3.53
N VAL A 506 -3.41 -20.73 3.20
CA VAL A 506 -1.95 -20.80 3.07
C VAL A 506 -1.29 -19.64 3.80
N MET A 507 -0.28 -19.98 4.58
CA MET A 507 0.63 -19.05 5.24
C MET A 507 2.04 -19.35 4.77
N ALA A 508 2.60 -18.36 4.11
CA ALA A 508 3.90 -18.44 3.49
C ALA A 508 4.87 -17.51 4.23
N GLY A 509 6.03 -18.04 4.59
CA GLY A 509 7.09 -17.26 5.21
C GLY A 509 7.67 -16.17 4.30
N ALA A 510 7.50 -16.30 2.98
CA ALA A 510 8.03 -15.40 1.97
C ALA A 510 7.00 -15.11 0.85
N GLN A 511 7.26 -14.06 0.05
CA GLN A 511 6.55 -13.83 -1.20
C GLN A 511 6.89 -14.89 -2.26
N ALA A 512 6.10 -14.94 -3.34
CA ALA A 512 6.24 -15.86 -4.48
C ALA A 512 7.60 -15.77 -5.21
N ASP A 513 8.40 -14.78 -4.86
CA ASP A 513 9.63 -14.38 -5.52
C ASP A 513 10.68 -13.92 -4.51
N GLN A 514 10.50 -14.31 -3.25
CA GLN A 514 11.40 -14.05 -2.14
C GLN A 514 11.77 -15.36 -1.47
N GLU A 515 12.98 -15.37 -0.91
CA GLU A 515 13.48 -16.45 -0.09
C GLU A 515 13.04 -16.23 1.36
N THR A 516 12.81 -17.31 2.09
CA THR A 516 12.65 -17.21 3.54
C THR A 516 14.02 -17.02 4.18
N VAL A 517 14.07 -16.22 5.23
CA VAL A 517 15.31 -15.77 5.85
C VAL A 517 15.47 -16.38 7.25
N ALA A 518 16.65 -16.94 7.50
CA ALA A 518 17.10 -17.42 8.80
C ALA A 518 17.69 -16.27 9.66
N TRP A 519 17.71 -16.45 10.98
CA TRP A 519 18.52 -15.62 11.87
C TRP A 519 20.01 -15.73 11.54
N GLU A 520 20.74 -14.63 11.71
CA GLU A 520 22.17 -14.57 11.42
C GLU A 520 23.02 -15.54 12.26
N LEU A 521 24.22 -15.78 11.74
CA LEU A 521 25.26 -16.53 12.46
C LEU A 521 25.60 -15.80 13.78
N SER A 522 25.38 -16.48 14.90
CA SER A 522 25.93 -16.05 16.20
C SER A 522 27.46 -16.19 16.24
N CYS A 523 28.13 -15.68 17.28
CA CYS A 523 29.58 -15.87 17.45
C CYS A 523 30.00 -17.34 17.51
N SER A 524 29.10 -18.22 17.97
CA SER A 524 29.29 -19.68 17.90
C SER A 524 29.08 -20.27 16.48
N GLN A 525 29.00 -19.43 15.44
CA GLN A 525 28.92 -19.83 14.03
C GLN A 525 27.72 -20.71 13.66
N ARG A 526 26.55 -20.41 14.23
CA ARG A 526 25.27 -21.13 13.99
C ARG A 526 24.10 -20.19 13.68
N HIS A 527 23.21 -20.64 12.82
CA HIS A 527 21.86 -20.13 12.64
C HIS A 527 20.91 -20.68 13.71
N ALA A 528 19.80 -19.97 13.94
CA ALA A 528 18.86 -20.27 15.01
C ALA A 528 17.39 -20.05 14.58
N GLY A 529 16.96 -20.73 13.51
CA GLY A 529 15.58 -20.65 13.03
C GLY A 529 15.27 -19.48 12.10
N ALA A 530 14.03 -19.40 11.62
CA ALA A 530 13.58 -18.35 10.72
C ALA A 530 13.11 -17.08 11.42
N VAL A 531 13.37 -15.94 10.77
CA VAL A 531 12.85 -14.63 11.19
C VAL A 531 11.32 -14.62 11.16
N TYR A 532 10.72 -15.24 10.13
CA TYR A 532 9.27 -15.37 10.01
C TYR A 532 8.64 -16.11 11.20
N MET A 533 9.22 -17.24 11.63
CA MET A 533 8.71 -18.00 12.78
C MET A 533 8.79 -17.20 14.08
N SER A 534 9.88 -16.43 14.24
CA SER A 534 10.05 -15.54 15.38
C SER A 534 9.04 -14.40 15.39
N ALA A 535 8.81 -13.76 14.23
CA ALA A 535 7.79 -12.73 14.08
C ALA A 535 6.40 -13.27 14.40
N PHE A 536 6.08 -14.46 13.90
CA PHE A 536 4.81 -15.12 14.13
C PHE A 536 4.57 -15.36 15.63
N LEU A 537 5.53 -15.97 16.33
CA LEU A 537 5.40 -16.23 17.76
C LEU A 537 5.36 -14.96 18.62
N ARG A 538 6.18 -13.94 18.30
CA ARG A 538 6.17 -12.66 19.04
C ARG A 538 4.84 -11.95 18.88
N GLU A 539 4.25 -11.99 17.70
CA GLU A 539 2.94 -11.37 17.46
C GLU A 539 1.83 -12.14 18.13
N LEU A 540 1.89 -13.48 18.15
CA LEU A 540 0.98 -14.25 18.99
C LEU A 540 1.11 -13.83 20.45
N GLN A 541 2.32 -13.70 21.01
CA GLN A 541 2.50 -13.30 22.41
C GLN A 541 1.90 -11.93 22.79
N LYS A 542 1.50 -11.09 21.83
CA LYS A 542 0.86 -9.79 22.06
C LYS A 542 -0.67 -9.87 22.23
N GLU A 543 -1.34 -10.99 21.95
CA GLU A 543 -2.78 -11.08 22.28
C GLU A 543 -3.00 -11.27 23.78
N PRO A 544 -4.20 -10.90 24.28
CA PRO A 544 -4.61 -11.22 25.64
C PRO A 544 -4.44 -12.70 25.99
N ILE A 545 -3.88 -12.93 27.19
CA ILE A 545 -3.63 -14.25 27.77
C ILE A 545 -4.94 -14.90 28.24
N GLU A 546 -5.88 -14.09 28.72
CA GLU A 546 -7.19 -14.52 29.21
C GLU A 546 -8.29 -13.80 28.44
N LEU A 547 -9.40 -14.49 28.21
CA LEU A 547 -10.56 -13.92 27.56
C LEU A 547 -11.45 -13.24 28.59
N PRO A 548 -11.95 -12.02 28.32
CA PRO A 548 -12.97 -11.42 29.15
C PRO A 548 -14.26 -12.26 29.05
N GLU A 549 -14.98 -12.40 30.16
CA GLU A 549 -16.27 -13.11 30.19
C GLU A 549 -17.32 -12.44 29.28
N ASP A 550 -17.19 -11.12 29.06
CA ASP A 550 -18.02 -10.34 28.14
C ASP A 550 -17.30 -10.07 26.81
N ALA A 551 -17.95 -10.44 25.70
CA ALA A 551 -17.49 -10.18 24.35
C ALA A 551 -17.37 -8.68 24.01
N SER A 552 -18.04 -7.80 24.75
CA SER A 552 -17.91 -6.35 24.59
C SER A 552 -16.57 -5.79 25.12
N ALA A 553 -15.93 -6.52 26.05
CA ALA A 553 -14.63 -6.17 26.64
C ALA A 553 -13.44 -6.83 25.92
N ASP A 554 -13.69 -7.50 24.79
CA ASP A 554 -12.71 -8.24 24.01
C ASP A 554 -11.68 -7.33 23.31
N GLU A 555 -10.53 -7.18 23.98
CA GLU A 555 -9.38 -6.40 23.50
C GLU A 555 -8.52 -7.12 22.45
N ALA A 556 -8.82 -8.36 22.09
CA ALA A 556 -8.01 -9.08 21.12
C ALA A 556 -7.98 -8.37 19.76
N ARG A 557 -6.89 -8.54 19.02
CA ARG A 557 -6.80 -7.98 17.68
C ARG A 557 -7.68 -8.77 16.73
N THR A 558 -8.21 -8.08 15.73
CA THR A 558 -8.81 -8.74 14.57
C THR A 558 -7.76 -9.57 13.87
N TYR A 559 -8.23 -10.58 13.15
CA TYR A 559 -7.33 -11.46 12.44
C TYR A 559 -6.42 -10.71 11.43
N GLN A 560 -6.98 -9.75 10.70
CA GLN A 560 -6.24 -8.89 9.79
C GLN A 560 -5.14 -8.09 10.52
N GLN A 561 -5.42 -7.61 11.73
CA GLN A 561 -4.44 -6.89 12.54
C GLN A 561 -3.30 -7.80 13.01
N VAL A 562 -3.56 -9.06 13.32
CA VAL A 562 -2.51 -10.04 13.65
C VAL A 562 -1.64 -10.33 12.43
N CYS A 563 -2.26 -10.61 11.28
CA CYS A 563 -1.58 -10.76 9.99
C CYS A 563 -0.62 -9.61 9.69
N GLN A 564 -1.14 -8.38 9.79
CA GLN A 564 -0.37 -7.17 9.56
C GLN A 564 0.72 -6.99 10.63
N GLY A 565 0.44 -7.35 11.88
CA GLY A 565 1.42 -7.41 12.95
C GLY A 565 2.59 -8.33 12.61
N ILE A 566 2.33 -9.53 12.08
CA ILE A 566 3.37 -10.50 11.69
C ILE A 566 4.25 -9.95 10.58
N ILE A 567 3.65 -9.33 9.55
CA ILE A 567 4.41 -8.68 8.48
C ILE A 567 5.28 -7.56 9.05
N ASN A 568 4.70 -6.72 9.92
CA ASN A 568 5.41 -5.59 10.52
C ASN A 568 6.55 -6.04 11.43
N GLU A 569 6.34 -7.09 12.24
CA GLU A 569 7.35 -7.64 13.12
C GLU A 569 8.45 -8.32 12.29
N ALA A 570 8.13 -9.04 11.23
CA ALA A 570 9.13 -9.59 10.31
C ALA A 570 10.00 -8.48 9.70
N HIS A 571 9.40 -7.36 9.28
CA HIS A 571 10.13 -6.18 8.79
C HIS A 571 10.92 -5.47 9.90
N ARG A 572 10.44 -5.49 11.16
CA ARG A 572 11.17 -4.91 12.30
C ARG A 572 12.40 -5.75 12.65
N LEU A 573 12.26 -7.06 12.62
CA LEU A 573 13.34 -8.02 12.84
C LEU A 573 14.34 -8.03 11.66
N TRP A 574 13.98 -7.41 10.52
CA TRP A 574 14.81 -7.34 9.32
C TRP A 574 14.68 -6.00 8.57
N VAL A 575 15.52 -5.02 8.94
CA VAL A 575 15.43 -3.63 8.44
C VAL A 575 16.01 -3.44 7.02
N GLN A 576 16.86 -4.36 6.56
CA GLN A 576 17.58 -4.22 5.28
C GLN A 576 16.70 -4.54 4.06
N LEU A 577 16.90 -3.80 2.95
CA LEU A 577 16.23 -4.01 1.66
C LEU A 577 16.48 -5.43 1.15
N GLY A 578 15.42 -6.24 0.98
CA GLY A 578 15.50 -7.61 0.47
C GLY A 578 15.04 -8.73 1.42
N GLY A 579 14.47 -8.39 2.59
CA GLY A 579 13.97 -9.40 3.54
C GLY A 579 12.74 -10.19 3.08
N SER A 580 12.54 -11.36 3.69
CA SER A 580 11.36 -12.21 3.50
C SER A 580 10.09 -11.51 3.99
N THR A 581 9.16 -11.22 3.09
CA THR A 581 7.85 -10.68 3.45
C THR A 581 6.83 -11.81 3.50
N PRO A 582 6.24 -12.10 4.67
CA PRO A 582 5.22 -13.14 4.79
C PRO A 582 4.01 -12.85 3.90
N MET A 583 3.42 -13.91 3.33
CA MET A 583 2.18 -13.85 2.57
C MET A 583 1.13 -14.76 3.17
N PHE A 584 -0.12 -14.30 3.13
CA PHE A 584 -1.27 -15.01 3.66
C PHE A 584 -2.38 -15.03 2.61
N THR A 585 -3.13 -16.12 2.53
CA THR A 585 -4.41 -16.12 1.81
C THR A 585 -5.30 -15.06 2.45
N GLN A 586 -5.67 -14.00 1.70
CA GLN A 586 -6.50 -12.92 2.21
C GLN A 586 -7.98 -13.34 2.23
N ASP A 587 -8.66 -13.01 3.31
CA ASP A 587 -10.10 -12.80 3.32
C ASP A 587 -10.44 -11.55 4.16
N GLY A 588 -11.64 -11.01 4.00
CA GLY A 588 -12.15 -9.85 4.75
C GLY A 588 -12.45 -10.14 6.23
N GLY A 589 -11.64 -10.98 6.90
CA GLY A 589 -11.83 -11.42 8.28
C GLY A 589 -11.75 -10.27 9.29
N HIS A 590 -12.91 -9.73 9.64
CA HIS A 590 -13.08 -8.79 10.77
C HIS A 590 -13.16 -9.50 12.13
N ASP A 591 -13.21 -10.83 12.13
CA ASP A 591 -13.30 -11.63 13.36
C ASP A 591 -12.05 -11.47 14.23
N LYS A 592 -12.29 -11.48 15.54
CA LYS A 592 -11.27 -11.42 16.59
C LYS A 592 -10.48 -12.73 16.59
N PHE A 593 -9.15 -12.63 16.68
CA PHE A 593 -8.23 -13.75 16.52
C PHE A 593 -8.56 -14.94 17.45
N TRP A 594 -8.87 -14.68 18.72
CA TRP A 594 -9.15 -15.74 19.70
C TRP A 594 -10.42 -16.53 19.44
N LYS A 595 -11.47 -15.92 18.84
CA LYS A 595 -12.73 -16.62 18.53
C LYS A 595 -12.49 -17.77 17.57
N ARG A 596 -11.35 -17.72 16.89
CA ARG A 596 -11.01 -18.61 15.80
C ARG A 596 -10.10 -19.76 16.20
N THR A 597 -9.20 -19.65 17.18
CA THR A 597 -8.25 -20.74 17.45
C THR A 597 -8.79 -21.80 18.41
N GLY A 598 -9.64 -21.47 19.39
CA GLY A 598 -10.12 -22.45 20.39
C GLY A 598 -9.05 -22.98 21.37
N PHE A 599 -7.81 -22.45 21.32
CA PHE A 599 -6.83 -22.49 22.40
C PHE A 599 -6.49 -21.06 22.81
N SER A 600 -6.27 -20.83 24.11
CA SER A 600 -5.80 -19.54 24.60
C SER A 600 -4.34 -19.35 24.17
N LEU A 601 -3.93 -18.10 23.93
CA LEU A 601 -2.53 -17.79 23.75
C LEU A 601 -1.66 -18.03 24.98
N ALA A 602 -2.28 -18.16 26.15
CA ALA A 602 -1.65 -18.71 27.34
C ALA A 602 -1.04 -20.09 27.07
N ASP A 603 -1.65 -20.94 26.23
CA ASP A 603 -1.16 -22.29 25.95
C ASP A 603 0.12 -22.25 25.12
N TYR A 604 0.14 -21.46 24.05
CA TYR A 604 1.32 -21.23 23.20
C TYR A 604 2.47 -20.62 24.02
N LYS A 605 2.16 -19.55 24.77
CA LYS A 605 3.14 -18.85 25.60
C LYS A 605 3.69 -19.75 26.70
N ARG A 606 2.84 -20.50 27.41
CA ARG A 606 3.26 -21.44 28.46
C ARG A 606 4.19 -22.50 27.90
N ASN A 607 3.91 -23.06 26.73
CA ASN A 607 4.78 -24.06 26.11
C ASN A 607 6.11 -23.44 25.65
N PHE A 608 6.08 -22.22 25.09
CA PHE A 608 7.29 -21.49 24.70
C PHE A 608 8.18 -21.10 25.91
N ASP A 609 7.57 -20.65 27.00
CA ASP A 609 8.27 -20.21 28.22
C ASP A 609 8.90 -21.38 29.00
N ARG A 610 8.44 -22.62 28.77
CA ARG A 610 9.02 -23.85 29.35
C ARG A 610 10.35 -24.25 28.70
N LEU A 611 10.68 -23.69 27.53
CA LEU A 611 11.93 -24.01 26.85
C LEU A 611 13.11 -23.38 27.58
N ASP A 612 14.20 -24.15 27.73
CA ASP A 612 15.46 -23.67 28.28
C ASP A 612 15.91 -22.41 27.52
N LYS A 613 16.30 -21.37 28.26
CA LYS A 613 16.77 -20.09 27.70
C LYS A 613 18.30 -20.07 27.60
N VAL A 614 18.81 -19.46 26.54
CA VAL A 614 20.23 -19.18 26.34
C VAL A 614 20.36 -17.66 26.16
N PRO A 615 21.30 -17.00 26.85
CA PRO A 615 21.49 -15.55 26.71
C PRO A 615 21.88 -15.17 25.28
N ALA A 616 21.77 -13.86 25.02
CA ALA A 616 22.31 -13.26 23.82
C ALA A 616 23.77 -13.66 23.64
N SER A 617 24.14 -14.00 22.41
CA SER A 617 25.53 -14.16 22.03
C SER A 617 26.20 -12.80 21.84
N ASP A 618 27.52 -12.72 22.03
CA ASP A 618 28.32 -11.58 21.58
C ASP A 618 28.52 -11.69 20.06
N ALA A 619 27.44 -11.60 19.28
CA ALA A 619 27.44 -11.75 17.82
C ALA A 619 28.08 -10.53 17.12
N LYS A 620 28.61 -10.74 15.91
CA LYS A 620 29.31 -9.68 15.16
C LYS A 620 28.37 -8.49 14.93
N PRO A 621 28.69 -7.27 15.38
CA PRO A 621 27.80 -6.10 15.27
C PRO A 621 27.30 -5.83 13.85
N LEU A 622 28.12 -6.09 12.83
CA LEU A 622 27.74 -5.97 11.40
C LEU A 622 26.59 -6.90 10.97
N LEU A 623 26.32 -7.95 11.73
CA LEU A 623 25.20 -8.86 11.55
C LEU A 623 23.93 -8.40 12.29
N ASP A 624 23.99 -7.33 13.08
CA ASP A 624 22.80 -6.77 13.73
C ASP A 624 21.94 -6.01 12.72
N ARG A 625 21.05 -6.75 12.05
CA ARG A 625 20.15 -6.22 11.03
C ARG A 625 19.01 -5.37 11.58
N LYS A 626 18.96 -5.17 12.91
CA LYS A 626 18.07 -4.16 13.53
C LYS A 626 18.70 -2.77 13.48
N ARG A 627 19.99 -2.66 13.16
CA ARG A 627 20.75 -1.42 13.00
C ARG A 627 21.09 -1.18 11.52
N HIS A 628 21.21 0.08 11.11
CA HIS A 628 21.79 0.37 9.80
C HIS A 628 23.31 0.17 9.87
N LEU A 629 23.92 -0.31 8.78
CA LEU A 629 25.37 -0.49 8.70
C LEU A 629 26.13 0.81 8.99
N ALA A 630 25.56 1.95 8.61
CA ALA A 630 26.12 3.28 8.88
C ALA A 630 26.15 3.65 10.38
N ASP A 631 25.37 2.97 11.22
CA ASP A 631 25.29 3.21 12.66
C ASP A 631 26.28 2.33 13.45
N ILE A 632 27.08 1.50 12.78
CA ILE A 632 28.08 0.62 13.40
C ILE A 632 29.44 1.28 13.25
N SER A 633 30.07 1.61 14.38
CA SER A 633 31.38 2.25 14.37
C SER A 633 32.49 1.25 14.05
N GLU A 634 33.55 1.73 13.41
CA GLU A 634 34.76 0.93 13.16
C GLU A 634 35.40 0.46 14.47
N GLU A 635 35.32 1.27 15.52
CA GLU A 635 35.78 0.94 16.87
C GLU A 635 35.03 -0.27 17.45
N GLU A 636 33.71 -0.32 17.28
CA GLU A 636 32.86 -1.43 17.72
C GLU A 636 33.19 -2.73 16.95
N ARG A 637 33.42 -2.62 15.63
CA ARG A 637 33.85 -3.73 14.78
C ARG A 637 35.19 -4.30 15.24
N LEU A 638 36.20 -3.45 15.36
CA LEU A 638 37.56 -3.85 15.79
C LEU A 638 37.56 -4.41 17.21
N ALA A 639 36.76 -3.84 18.12
CA ALA A 639 36.64 -4.33 19.48
C ALA A 639 36.01 -5.73 19.53
N TRP A 640 35.06 -6.04 18.64
CA TRP A 640 34.49 -7.37 18.52
C TRP A 640 35.50 -8.37 17.96
N GLU A 641 36.21 -8.02 16.89
CA GLU A 641 37.26 -8.86 16.28
C GLU A 641 38.37 -9.20 17.27
N ALA A 642 38.75 -8.25 18.12
CA ALA A 642 39.71 -8.50 19.20
C ALA A 642 39.21 -9.47 20.28
N ARG A 643 37.88 -9.57 20.50
CA ARG A 643 37.28 -10.49 21.48
C ARG A 643 37.04 -11.89 20.91
N HIS A 644 36.91 -12.03 19.59
CA HIS A 644 36.58 -13.28 18.90
C HIS A 644 37.58 -13.59 17.76
N PRO A 645 38.90 -13.65 18.03
CA PRO A 645 39.92 -13.82 16.99
C PRO A 645 39.83 -15.17 16.25
N GLU A 646 39.20 -16.18 16.86
CA GLU A 646 38.95 -17.51 16.29
C GLU A 646 37.65 -17.61 15.47
N VAL A 647 36.77 -16.62 15.57
CA VAL A 647 35.54 -16.59 14.76
C VAL A 647 35.92 -16.07 13.38
N ALA A 648 36.04 -17.01 12.45
CA ALA A 648 36.39 -16.70 11.07
C ALA A 648 35.53 -15.55 10.53
N ASP A 649 36.20 -14.57 9.92
CA ASP A 649 35.54 -13.40 9.36
C ASP A 649 34.76 -13.77 8.10
N LEU A 650 33.55 -14.28 8.31
CA LEU A 650 32.60 -14.57 7.25
C LEU A 650 31.74 -13.34 7.04
N GLU A 651 32.33 -12.25 6.50
CA GLU A 651 31.57 -11.15 5.88
C GLU A 651 30.52 -11.67 4.87
N PHE A 652 30.68 -12.92 4.43
CA PHE A 652 29.83 -13.68 3.54
C PHE A 652 28.41 -14.02 4.09
N GLY A 653 28.27 -14.27 5.41
CA GLY A 653 26.95 -14.55 6.03
C GLY A 653 26.02 -13.33 6.00
N SER A 654 26.58 -12.15 6.28
CA SER A 654 25.90 -10.85 6.24
C SER A 654 25.28 -10.53 4.88
N ARG A 655 25.95 -10.91 3.77
CA ARG A 655 25.55 -10.49 2.42
C ARG A 655 24.54 -11.42 1.75
N THR A 656 24.38 -12.64 2.26
CA THR A 656 23.57 -13.67 1.59
C THR A 656 22.12 -13.78 2.04
N GLY A 657 21.75 -13.18 3.17
CA GLY A 657 20.36 -13.17 3.65
C GLY A 657 19.89 -14.53 4.22
N GLY A 658 20.79 -15.29 4.85
CA GLY A 658 20.42 -16.49 5.61
C GLY A 658 20.65 -17.84 4.93
N TYR A 659 21.37 -17.91 3.79
CA TYR A 659 21.86 -19.20 3.27
C TYR A 659 23.15 -19.63 3.99
N GLY A 660 23.08 -20.14 5.23
CA GLY A 660 24.06 -21.10 5.77
C GLY A 660 25.56 -20.82 5.56
N GLY A 661 25.98 -19.58 5.33
CA GLY A 661 27.31 -19.21 4.83
C GLY A 661 27.86 -19.98 3.61
N SER A 662 27.05 -20.71 2.81
CA SER A 662 27.62 -21.64 1.80
C SER A 662 27.52 -21.13 0.37
N ARG A 663 28.63 -21.23 -0.37
CA ARG A 663 28.73 -21.01 -1.81
C ARG A 663 27.68 -21.75 -2.64
N ARG A 664 27.27 -22.94 -2.19
CA ARG A 664 26.24 -23.75 -2.85
C ARG A 664 24.86 -23.11 -2.70
N GLY A 665 24.51 -22.58 -1.54
CA GLY A 665 23.27 -21.82 -1.32
C GLY A 665 23.21 -20.56 -2.18
N MET A 666 24.32 -19.81 -2.26
CA MET A 666 24.42 -18.63 -3.14
C MET A 666 24.31 -19.01 -4.62
N SER A 667 24.96 -20.10 -5.05
CA SER A 667 24.87 -20.59 -6.42
C SER A 667 23.46 -21.09 -6.76
N GLY A 668 22.76 -21.74 -5.81
CA GLY A 668 21.35 -22.12 -5.97
C GLY A 668 20.43 -20.90 -6.11
N SER A 669 20.59 -19.91 -5.24
CA SER A 669 19.86 -18.63 -5.29
C SER A 669 20.12 -17.86 -6.60
N LEU A 670 21.38 -17.79 -7.06
CA LEU A 670 21.69 -17.14 -8.32
C LEU A 670 21.15 -17.93 -9.51
N THR A 671 21.27 -19.26 -9.51
CA THR A 671 20.69 -20.15 -10.54
C THR A 671 19.21 -19.85 -10.72
N TYR A 672 18.47 -19.82 -9.61
CA TYR A 672 17.07 -19.42 -9.55
C TYR A 672 16.84 -18.04 -10.17
N LEU A 673 17.53 -17.03 -9.65
CA LEU A 673 17.29 -15.63 -10.00
C LEU A 673 17.60 -15.40 -11.48
N ALA A 674 18.69 -15.98 -11.96
CA ALA A 674 19.14 -15.90 -13.35
C ALA A 674 18.18 -16.60 -14.31
N LYS A 675 17.67 -17.80 -13.98
CA LYS A 675 16.63 -18.49 -14.77
C LYS A 675 15.37 -17.65 -14.87
N ARG A 676 14.85 -17.17 -13.74
CA ARG A 676 13.64 -16.33 -13.69
C ARG A 676 13.82 -15.03 -14.48
N TYR A 677 14.98 -14.41 -14.36
CA TYR A 677 15.33 -13.23 -15.13
C TYR A 677 15.39 -13.52 -16.63
N ALA A 678 15.98 -14.64 -17.05
CA ALA A 678 16.01 -15.06 -18.45
C ALA A 678 14.61 -15.32 -19.02
N SER A 679 13.74 -16.01 -18.26
CA SER A 679 12.34 -16.27 -18.63
C SER A 679 11.46 -15.02 -18.64
N SER A 680 11.91 -13.92 -18.04
CA SER A 680 11.16 -12.66 -17.96
C SER A 680 11.31 -11.75 -19.17
N HIS A 681 11.75 -12.25 -20.33
CA HIS A 681 12.02 -11.46 -21.55
C HIS A 681 12.85 -10.19 -21.28
N PRO A 682 14.06 -10.27 -20.72
CA PRO A 682 14.79 -9.12 -20.20
C PRO A 682 15.26 -8.08 -21.24
N GLY A 683 14.93 -8.30 -22.51
CA GLY A 683 15.31 -7.50 -23.67
C GLY A 683 16.55 -8.07 -24.38
N PRO A 684 16.93 -7.48 -25.52
CA PRO A 684 18.03 -7.98 -26.35
C PRO A 684 19.36 -8.08 -25.60
N ARG A 685 20.11 -9.15 -25.84
CA ARG A 685 21.45 -9.37 -25.27
C ARG A 685 22.47 -8.30 -25.68
N ASN A 686 22.35 -7.79 -26.90
CA ASN A 686 23.20 -6.73 -27.44
C ASN A 686 22.81 -5.32 -26.95
N SER A 687 21.80 -5.18 -26.08
CA SER A 687 21.51 -3.91 -25.43
C SER A 687 22.64 -3.56 -24.45
N PRO A 688 23.19 -2.33 -24.44
CA PRO A 688 24.28 -1.94 -23.55
C PRO A 688 24.01 -2.28 -22.07
N SER A 689 22.77 -2.08 -21.61
CA SER A 689 22.38 -2.39 -20.23
C SER A 689 22.28 -3.89 -19.93
N ASN A 690 22.30 -4.77 -20.93
CA ASN A 690 22.13 -6.21 -20.78
C ASN A 690 23.43 -6.99 -21.02
N THR A 691 24.33 -6.48 -21.86
CA THR A 691 25.49 -7.23 -22.35
C THR A 691 26.36 -7.82 -21.24
N SER A 692 26.78 -7.03 -20.24
CA SER A 692 27.61 -7.54 -19.14
C SER A 692 26.90 -8.63 -18.34
N LEU A 693 25.71 -8.32 -17.82
CA LEU A 693 24.97 -9.25 -16.96
C LEU A 693 24.58 -10.54 -17.70
N HIS A 694 24.18 -10.46 -18.97
CA HIS A 694 23.81 -11.63 -19.76
C HIS A 694 25.02 -12.52 -20.03
N ASN A 695 26.20 -11.93 -20.29
CA ASN A 695 27.44 -12.68 -20.43
C ASN A 695 27.84 -13.33 -19.10
N ASP A 696 27.74 -12.62 -17.98
CA ASP A 696 28.06 -13.15 -16.65
C ASP A 696 27.14 -14.33 -16.26
N ILE A 697 25.84 -14.23 -16.56
CA ILE A 697 24.87 -15.31 -16.36
C ILE A 697 25.19 -16.53 -17.24
N GLU A 698 25.58 -16.32 -18.50
CA GLU A 698 25.96 -17.44 -19.39
C GLU A 698 27.25 -18.11 -18.94
N LEU A 699 28.25 -17.33 -18.52
CA LEU A 699 29.47 -17.84 -17.90
C LEU A 699 29.15 -18.64 -16.63
N PHE A 700 28.21 -18.15 -15.81
CA PHE A 700 27.76 -18.84 -14.62
C PHE A 700 27.15 -20.21 -14.96
N PHE A 701 26.22 -20.27 -15.91
CA PHE A 701 25.57 -21.52 -16.33
C PHE A 701 26.51 -22.50 -17.05
N SER A 702 27.50 -22.00 -17.78
CA SER A 702 28.50 -22.84 -18.46
C SER A 702 29.61 -23.35 -17.51
N GLY A 703 29.60 -22.91 -16.24
CA GLY A 703 30.66 -23.21 -15.27
C GLY A 703 32.00 -22.52 -15.60
N ALA A 704 32.00 -21.59 -16.55
CA ALA A 704 33.16 -20.83 -16.99
C ALA A 704 33.36 -19.51 -16.23
N LEU A 705 32.38 -19.10 -15.41
CA LEU A 705 32.52 -17.95 -14.53
C LEU A 705 33.62 -18.23 -13.50
N ASP A 706 34.39 -17.19 -13.18
CA ASP A 706 35.31 -17.24 -12.06
C ASP A 706 34.57 -17.74 -10.82
N LYS A 707 35.25 -18.63 -10.11
CA LYS A 707 34.81 -19.22 -8.86
C LYS A 707 34.78 -18.20 -7.71
N ASN A 708 35.09 -16.94 -7.99
CA ASN A 708 35.00 -15.81 -7.08
C ASN A 708 33.55 -15.53 -6.64
N LEU A 709 33.33 -15.68 -5.34
CA LEU A 709 32.06 -15.46 -4.67
C LEU A 709 31.55 -14.00 -4.74
N GLU A 710 32.45 -13.03 -4.73
CA GLU A 710 32.08 -11.61 -4.84
C GLU A 710 31.47 -11.30 -6.20
N HIS A 711 31.96 -11.94 -7.26
CA HIS A 711 31.39 -11.80 -8.60
C HIS A 711 30.00 -12.44 -8.68
N ILE A 712 29.80 -13.62 -8.08
CA ILE A 712 28.48 -14.27 -7.97
C ILE A 712 27.49 -13.38 -7.20
N GLU A 713 27.92 -12.76 -6.11
CA GLU A 713 27.10 -11.81 -5.34
C GLU A 713 26.70 -10.58 -6.16
N GLN A 714 27.65 -10.00 -6.91
CA GLN A 714 27.37 -8.87 -7.80
C GLN A 714 26.33 -9.23 -8.87
N ILE A 715 26.45 -10.41 -9.50
CA ILE A 715 25.45 -10.89 -10.47
C ILE A 715 24.10 -11.04 -9.77
N ARG A 716 24.06 -11.64 -8.58
CA ARG A 716 22.83 -11.82 -7.78
C ARG A 716 22.16 -10.48 -7.46
N SER A 717 22.94 -9.51 -6.97
CA SER A 717 22.47 -8.15 -6.65
C SER A 717 21.87 -7.44 -7.88
N GLN A 718 22.53 -7.55 -9.04
CA GLN A 718 22.01 -7.01 -10.30
C GLN A 718 20.69 -7.66 -10.72
N VAL A 719 20.58 -8.98 -10.62
CA VAL A 719 19.34 -9.69 -10.97
C VAL A 719 18.20 -9.34 -10.01
N LEU A 720 18.48 -9.24 -8.70
CA LEU A 720 17.51 -8.82 -7.70
C LEU A 720 16.98 -7.41 -7.98
N TYR A 721 17.87 -6.46 -8.27
CA TYR A 721 17.48 -5.10 -8.63
C TYR A 721 16.55 -5.07 -9.86
N ARG A 722 16.90 -5.79 -10.93
CA ARG A 722 16.07 -5.86 -12.15
C ARG A 722 14.72 -6.50 -11.87
N THR A 723 14.70 -7.57 -11.08
CA THR A 723 13.46 -8.25 -10.70
C THR A 723 12.57 -7.35 -9.84
N TRP A 724 13.14 -6.60 -8.90
CA TRP A 724 12.43 -5.58 -8.12
C TRP A 724 11.85 -4.47 -9.00
N ALA A 725 12.60 -3.97 -9.97
CA ALA A 725 12.14 -2.92 -10.87
C ALA A 725 10.95 -3.39 -11.74
N MET A 726 10.95 -4.66 -12.16
CA MET A 726 9.81 -5.29 -12.82
C MET A 726 8.56 -5.35 -11.93
N ARG A 727 8.71 -5.81 -10.68
CA ARG A 727 7.59 -5.86 -9.72
C ARG A 727 7.00 -4.48 -9.49
N SER A 728 7.87 -3.49 -9.29
CA SER A 728 7.47 -2.09 -9.13
C SER A 728 6.65 -1.60 -10.32
N ALA A 729 7.06 -1.95 -11.55
CA ALA A 729 6.32 -1.62 -12.75
C ALA A 729 4.95 -2.31 -12.83
N ASN A 730 4.84 -3.58 -12.40
CA ASN A 730 3.55 -4.27 -12.27
C ASN A 730 2.65 -3.63 -11.21
N SER A 731 3.18 -3.24 -10.05
CA SER A 731 2.40 -2.53 -9.04
C SER A 731 1.88 -1.19 -9.57
N TYR A 732 2.67 -0.47 -10.38
CA TYR A 732 2.20 0.78 -11.01
C TYR A 732 1.13 0.52 -12.07
N ARG A 733 1.26 -0.58 -12.83
CA ARG A 733 0.23 -1.06 -13.75
C ARG A 733 -1.09 -1.30 -13.01
N GLU A 734 -1.04 -2.01 -11.89
CA GLU A 734 -2.20 -2.29 -11.04
C GLU A 734 -2.80 -1.02 -10.42
N TRP A 735 -1.98 -0.16 -9.81
CA TRP A 735 -2.46 1.08 -9.18
C TRP A 735 -3.15 2.04 -10.14
N LEU A 736 -2.81 1.96 -11.43
CA LEU A 736 -3.39 2.77 -12.49
C LEU A 736 -4.36 1.98 -13.40
N ASN A 737 -4.64 0.72 -13.07
CA ASN A 737 -5.52 -0.17 -13.83
C ASN A 737 -5.19 -0.28 -15.32
N LEU A 738 -3.90 -0.40 -15.66
CA LEU A 738 -3.42 -0.51 -17.05
C LEU A 738 -3.50 -1.99 -17.52
N ASN A 739 -4.68 -2.46 -17.89
CA ASN A 739 -4.93 -3.90 -18.07
C ASN A 739 -4.68 -4.41 -19.49
N LYS A 740 -4.57 -3.53 -20.47
CA LYS A 740 -4.26 -3.85 -21.88
C LYS A 740 -2.88 -4.45 -22.15
N VAL A 741 -1.96 -4.36 -21.19
CA VAL A 741 -0.62 -4.92 -21.32
C VAL A 741 -0.46 -6.05 -20.31
N PRO A 742 0.07 -7.22 -20.71
CA PRO A 742 0.34 -8.30 -19.78
C PRO A 742 1.36 -7.87 -18.72
N VAL A 743 1.54 -8.67 -17.68
CA VAL A 743 2.60 -8.42 -16.69
C VAL A 743 3.96 -8.28 -17.39
N ILE A 744 4.84 -7.43 -16.85
CA ILE A 744 6.12 -7.08 -17.49
C ILE A 744 7.01 -8.29 -17.82
N GLN A 745 6.87 -9.40 -17.09
CA GLN A 745 7.61 -10.65 -17.30
C GLN A 745 7.21 -11.33 -18.61
N GLU A 746 5.94 -11.23 -19.01
CA GLU A 746 5.39 -11.76 -20.26
C GLU A 746 5.51 -10.73 -21.40
N TRP A 747 5.73 -9.46 -21.06
CA TRP A 747 5.88 -8.39 -22.03
C TRP A 747 7.29 -8.39 -22.65
N ASP A 748 7.32 -8.50 -23.98
CA ASP A 748 8.54 -8.48 -24.77
C ASP A 748 8.79 -7.09 -25.40
N GLN A 749 9.95 -6.52 -25.10
CA GLN A 749 10.38 -5.23 -25.65
C GLN A 749 10.76 -5.33 -27.14
N VAL A 750 11.07 -6.53 -27.66
CA VAL A 750 11.48 -6.75 -29.05
C VAL A 750 10.28 -6.69 -29.99
N ASN A 751 9.15 -7.28 -29.58
CA ASN A 751 7.90 -7.26 -30.32
C ASN A 751 6.77 -6.61 -29.51
N PRO A 752 6.89 -5.32 -29.17
CA PRO A 752 5.96 -4.69 -28.24
C PRO A 752 4.55 -4.57 -28.81
N GLY A 753 4.39 -4.52 -30.14
CA GLY A 753 3.11 -4.28 -30.82
C GLY A 753 2.81 -2.78 -31.03
N LYS A 754 1.56 -2.45 -31.41
CA LYS A 754 1.04 -1.07 -31.37
C LYS A 754 0.54 -0.78 -29.95
N PRO A 755 0.93 0.33 -29.29
CA PRO A 755 1.26 1.64 -29.89
C PRO A 755 2.67 2.18 -29.59
N LEU A 756 3.69 1.66 -30.29
CA LEU A 756 5.11 1.98 -30.09
C LEU A 756 5.49 3.47 -30.28
N ALA A 757 4.87 4.20 -31.20
CA ALA A 757 5.22 5.61 -31.48
C ALA A 757 4.93 6.51 -30.27
N LEU A 758 3.71 6.41 -29.73
CA LEU A 758 3.30 7.16 -28.55
C LEU A 758 4.09 6.74 -27.30
N ALA A 759 4.44 5.46 -27.18
CA ALA A 759 5.32 4.98 -26.11
C ALA A 759 6.71 5.64 -26.15
N LYS A 760 7.29 5.84 -27.35
CA LYS A 760 8.58 6.53 -27.51
C LYS A 760 8.49 8.01 -27.10
N GLU A 761 7.37 8.67 -27.35
CA GLU A 761 7.13 10.05 -26.91
C GLU A 761 6.99 10.18 -25.38
N ASN A 762 6.34 9.21 -24.74
CA ASN A 762 6.14 9.20 -23.29
C ASN A 762 7.43 8.90 -22.49
N LEU A 763 8.35 8.15 -23.08
CA LEU A 763 9.51 7.57 -22.39
C LEU A 763 10.45 8.57 -21.68
N PRO A 764 10.84 9.72 -22.26
CA PRO A 764 11.77 10.66 -21.61
C PRO A 764 11.24 11.17 -20.26
N MET A 765 9.94 11.42 -20.17
CA MET A 765 9.29 11.91 -18.96
C MET A 765 9.27 10.85 -17.85
N ILE A 766 9.05 9.59 -18.22
CA ILE A 766 9.05 8.46 -17.28
C ILE A 766 10.48 8.18 -16.80
N ARG A 767 11.49 8.24 -17.68
CA ARG A 767 12.91 8.14 -17.29
C ARG A 767 13.33 9.22 -16.31
N GLY A 768 12.93 10.47 -16.57
CA GLY A 768 13.21 11.62 -15.70
C GLY A 768 12.40 11.65 -14.40
N SER A 769 11.44 10.74 -14.22
CA SER A 769 10.51 10.78 -13.09
C SER A 769 11.13 10.37 -11.76
N GLY A 770 12.19 9.54 -11.76
CA GLY A 770 12.73 8.93 -10.54
C GLY A 770 11.80 7.90 -9.89
N LEU A 771 10.86 7.31 -10.64
CA LEU A 771 9.98 6.26 -10.14
C LEU A 771 10.73 5.01 -9.68
N PHE A 772 11.81 4.67 -10.38
CA PHE A 772 12.68 3.55 -10.03
C PHE A 772 13.97 4.08 -9.40
N GLN A 773 14.43 3.41 -8.34
CA GLN A 773 15.68 3.74 -7.68
C GLN A 773 16.84 3.52 -8.65
N ARG A 774 17.85 4.40 -8.59
CA ARG A 774 19.08 4.20 -9.37
C ARG A 774 19.84 3.00 -8.78
N PRO A 775 20.44 2.14 -9.63
CA PRO A 775 21.27 1.05 -9.14
C PRO A 775 22.47 1.63 -8.38
N ASP A 776 22.88 0.97 -7.29
CA ASP A 776 24.16 1.23 -6.65
C ASP A 776 25.34 0.62 -7.43
N SER A 777 26.57 0.78 -6.92
CA SER A 777 27.79 0.28 -7.56
C SER A 777 27.83 -1.24 -7.77
N THR A 778 27.07 -2.01 -6.99
CA THR A 778 26.96 -3.48 -7.11
C THR A 778 25.84 -3.92 -8.06
N GLN A 779 24.90 -3.01 -8.36
CA GLN A 779 23.70 -3.27 -9.16
C GLN A 779 23.81 -2.77 -10.62
N GLY A 780 24.95 -2.20 -10.99
CA GLY A 780 25.27 -1.84 -12.37
C GLY A 780 26.26 -0.67 -12.48
N TYR A 781 26.78 -0.45 -13.69
CA TYR A 781 27.71 0.64 -13.97
C TYR A 781 27.01 2.00 -13.91
N TRP A 782 27.58 2.96 -13.18
CA TRP A 782 27.10 4.34 -13.06
C TRP A 782 26.93 4.97 -14.45
N GLY A 783 25.70 4.99 -14.97
CA GLY A 783 25.37 5.61 -16.27
C GLY A 783 24.41 4.80 -17.16
N GLN A 784 24.26 3.49 -16.94
CA GLN A 784 23.38 2.64 -17.77
C GLN A 784 22.18 2.11 -16.98
N VAL A 785 21.14 2.93 -16.88
CA VAL A 785 19.86 2.53 -16.25
C VAL A 785 19.23 1.41 -17.06
N TRP A 786 18.84 0.31 -16.42
CA TRP A 786 18.13 -0.79 -17.08
C TRP A 786 16.76 -0.32 -17.60
N GLN A 787 16.54 -0.48 -18.90
CA GLN A 787 15.53 0.29 -19.62
C GLN A 787 14.14 -0.35 -19.65
N LYS A 788 14.06 -1.68 -19.53
CA LYS A 788 12.81 -2.44 -19.68
C LYS A 788 11.62 -1.88 -18.87
N PRO A 789 11.72 -1.61 -17.55
CA PRO A 789 10.59 -1.13 -16.76
C PRO A 789 10.08 0.24 -17.18
N PHE A 790 10.96 1.11 -17.68
CA PHE A 790 10.57 2.43 -18.20
C PHE A 790 9.81 2.30 -19.53
N TYR A 791 10.33 1.46 -20.44
CA TYR A 791 9.66 1.20 -21.73
C TYR A 791 8.32 0.51 -21.54
N TYR A 792 8.24 -0.45 -20.63
CA TYR A 792 7.00 -1.15 -20.31
C TYR A 792 5.92 -0.17 -19.84
N LEU A 793 6.22 0.74 -18.91
CA LEU A 793 5.24 1.73 -18.45
C LEU A 793 4.87 2.73 -19.55
N ALA A 794 5.86 3.17 -20.35
CA ALA A 794 5.59 4.04 -21.49
C ALA A 794 4.63 3.38 -22.49
N TYR A 795 4.82 2.09 -22.71
CA TYR A 795 3.98 1.27 -23.56
C TYR A 795 2.60 1.04 -22.95
N ALA A 796 2.51 0.71 -21.65
CA ALA A 796 1.24 0.54 -20.94
C ALA A 796 0.41 1.82 -20.94
N PHE A 797 1.03 2.99 -20.73
CA PHE A 797 0.35 4.27 -20.86
C PHE A 797 -0.18 4.48 -22.28
N ALA A 798 0.67 4.26 -23.29
CA ALA A 798 0.25 4.44 -24.67
C ALA A 798 -0.84 3.45 -25.10
N ALA A 799 -0.77 2.19 -24.66
CA ALA A 799 -1.75 1.14 -24.92
C ALA A 799 -3.10 1.43 -24.26
N SER A 800 -3.09 2.08 -23.11
CA SER A 800 -4.27 2.58 -22.42
C SER A 800 -4.67 4.00 -22.83
N GLY A 801 -4.21 4.50 -23.99
CA GLY A 801 -4.66 5.77 -24.58
C GLY A 801 -4.12 7.05 -23.92
N TYR A 802 -3.09 6.95 -23.08
CA TYR A 802 -2.47 8.11 -22.43
C TYR A 802 -1.34 8.71 -23.26
N GLY A 803 -1.43 10.01 -23.53
CA GLY A 803 -0.42 10.76 -24.27
C GLY A 803 0.52 11.59 -23.37
N PRO A 804 1.49 12.30 -23.96
CA PRO A 804 2.49 13.08 -23.22
C PRO A 804 1.90 14.09 -22.24
N SER A 805 0.72 14.65 -22.53
CA SER A 805 0.01 15.60 -21.65
C SER A 805 -0.52 14.95 -20.36
N ASP A 806 -0.81 13.66 -20.37
CA ASP A 806 -1.36 12.95 -19.20
C ASP A 806 -0.27 12.44 -18.25
N ILE A 807 0.94 12.18 -18.77
CA ILE A 807 2.06 11.59 -18.02
C ILE A 807 2.40 12.33 -16.72
N PRO A 808 2.48 13.69 -16.65
CA PRO A 808 2.83 14.38 -15.40
C PRO A 808 1.84 14.09 -14.27
N LYS A 809 0.55 13.98 -14.60
CA LYS A 809 -0.52 13.67 -13.63
C LYS A 809 -0.41 12.23 -13.15
N LEU A 810 -0.22 11.28 -14.06
CA LEU A 810 -0.03 9.86 -13.73
C LEU A 810 1.20 9.63 -12.85
N LEU A 811 2.33 10.27 -13.19
CA LEU A 811 3.56 10.21 -12.39
C LEU A 811 3.36 10.78 -10.98
N ARG A 812 2.58 11.86 -10.84
CA ARG A 812 2.24 12.44 -9.53
C ARG A 812 1.43 11.46 -8.69
N LEU A 813 0.41 10.83 -9.27
CA LEU A 813 -0.42 9.80 -8.60
C LEU A 813 0.42 8.61 -8.13
N LEU A 814 1.32 8.11 -8.99
CA LEU A 814 2.23 7.02 -8.62
C LEU A 814 3.15 7.41 -7.46
N LYS A 815 3.74 8.61 -7.51
CA LYS A 815 4.59 9.13 -6.42
C LYS A 815 3.82 9.36 -5.12
N GLU A 816 2.57 9.83 -5.20
CA GLU A 816 1.70 9.96 -4.02
C GLU A 816 1.37 8.59 -3.42
N ASN A 817 1.10 7.57 -4.23
CA ASN A 817 0.88 6.21 -3.76
C ASN A 817 2.15 5.58 -3.15
N GLN A 818 3.33 5.78 -3.77
CA GLN A 818 4.62 5.43 -3.19
C GLN A 818 4.87 6.14 -1.85
N ARG A 819 4.55 7.44 -1.76
CA ARG A 819 4.67 8.19 -0.51
C ARG A 819 3.68 7.71 0.54
N LYS A 820 2.41 7.45 0.20
CA LYS A 820 1.41 6.91 1.14
C LYS A 820 1.81 5.55 1.68
N THR A 821 2.35 4.66 0.85
CA THR A 821 2.87 3.35 1.28
C THR A 821 4.11 3.51 2.16
N THR A 822 5.05 4.40 1.81
CA THR A 822 6.25 4.68 2.59
C THR A 822 5.96 5.41 3.91
N ILE A 823 5.05 6.38 3.91
CA ILE A 823 4.61 7.16 5.07
C ILE A 823 3.74 6.30 5.99
N ARG A 824 2.89 5.40 5.47
CA ARG A 824 2.22 4.41 6.33
C ARG A 824 3.23 3.52 7.04
N ARG A 825 4.28 3.07 6.36
CA ARG A 825 5.41 2.32 6.97
C ARG A 825 6.17 3.15 8.00
N LYS A 826 6.50 4.42 7.69
CA LYS A 826 7.31 5.32 8.52
C LYS A 826 6.55 5.94 9.70
N ASN A 827 5.32 6.42 9.50
CA ASN A 827 4.49 6.99 10.56
C ASN A 827 4.08 5.91 11.56
N HIS A 828 3.76 4.70 11.10
CA HIS A 828 3.50 3.58 11.99
C HIS A 828 4.72 3.26 12.87
N PHE A 829 5.93 3.26 12.28
CA PHE A 829 7.19 3.12 13.00
C PHE A 829 7.43 4.24 14.03
N MET A 830 7.11 5.51 13.70
CA MET A 830 7.28 6.66 14.60
C MET A 830 6.22 6.76 15.70
N THR A 831 5.04 6.16 15.52
CA THR A 831 3.95 6.15 16.51
C THR A 831 4.05 5.01 17.53
N MET A 832 5.00 4.08 17.39
CA MET A 832 5.19 3.03 18.38
C MET A 832 5.85 3.59 19.65
N PRO A 833 5.34 3.27 20.86
CA PRO A 833 5.87 3.78 22.13
C PRO A 833 7.37 3.51 22.34
N HIS A 834 7.88 2.42 21.77
CA HIS A 834 9.29 2.01 21.91
C HIS A 834 10.25 2.79 21.01
N SER A 835 9.79 3.26 19.85
CA SER A 835 10.56 4.11 18.94
C SER A 835 10.74 5.50 19.54
N GLN A 836 9.70 6.03 20.19
CA GLN A 836 9.80 7.26 20.98
C GLN A 836 10.76 7.09 22.16
N LYS A 837 10.75 5.92 22.82
CA LYS A 837 11.68 5.58 23.90
C LYS A 837 13.14 5.45 23.42
N SER A 838 13.36 4.89 22.23
CA SER A 838 14.69 4.74 21.62
C SER A 838 15.23 6.08 21.11
N VAL A 839 14.39 6.90 20.50
CA VAL A 839 14.74 8.29 20.10
C VAL A 839 15.02 9.14 21.35
N GLN A 840 14.25 8.99 22.41
CA GLN A 840 14.50 9.66 23.68
C GLN A 840 15.81 9.19 24.33
N GLN A 841 16.08 7.87 24.35
CA GLN A 841 17.33 7.31 24.87
C GLN A 841 18.55 7.77 24.05
N ILE A 842 18.43 7.82 22.72
CA ILE A 842 19.49 8.36 21.85
C ILE A 842 19.68 9.86 22.13
N SER A 843 18.59 10.62 22.29
CA SER A 843 18.64 12.04 22.65
C SER A 843 19.29 12.26 24.02
N ASP A 844 18.98 11.42 25.01
CA ASP A 844 19.53 11.49 26.37
C ASP A 844 21.01 11.07 26.39
N VAL A 845 21.39 10.07 25.60
CA VAL A 845 22.79 9.66 25.39
C VAL A 845 23.56 10.78 24.69
N LEU A 846 23.03 11.38 23.64
CA LEU A 846 23.65 12.50 22.93
C LEU A 846 23.78 13.73 23.84
N GLU A 847 22.75 14.08 24.62
CA GLU A 847 22.82 15.15 25.62
C GLU A 847 23.86 14.86 26.70
N SER A 848 23.92 13.62 27.21
CA SER A 848 24.90 13.23 28.24
C SER A 848 26.34 13.27 27.70
N THR A 849 26.53 12.88 26.43
CA THR A 849 27.82 12.89 25.73
C THR A 849 28.25 14.32 25.41
N TRP A 850 27.32 15.21 25.07
CA TRP A 850 27.58 16.64 24.88
C TRP A 850 27.86 17.38 26.18
N ARG A 851 27.24 16.99 27.30
CA ARG A 851 27.58 17.52 28.63
C ARG A 851 28.97 17.07 29.08
N LYS A 852 29.36 15.83 28.79
CA LYS A 852 30.68 15.26 29.15
C LYS A 852 31.83 15.80 28.30
N SER A 853 31.59 16.13 27.03
CA SER A 853 32.65 16.56 26.10
C SER A 853 33.04 18.04 26.23
N GLY A 854 32.35 18.84 27.06
CA GLY A 854 32.73 20.24 27.32
C GLY A 854 32.64 21.19 26.11
N VAL A 855 32.11 20.76 24.97
CA VAL A 855 32.10 21.53 23.72
C VAL A 855 30.91 22.51 23.68
N LYS A 856 30.95 23.55 24.51
CA LYS A 856 29.95 24.64 24.49
C LYS A 856 29.97 25.48 23.20
N ARG A 857 31.03 25.39 22.39
CA ARG A 857 31.26 26.27 21.23
C ARG A 857 30.54 25.86 19.94
N LYS A 858 30.08 24.61 19.80
CA LYS A 858 29.44 24.09 18.56
C LYS A 858 27.91 24.19 18.51
N ARG A 859 27.23 24.41 19.64
CA ARG A 859 25.76 24.52 19.67
C ARG A 859 25.27 25.78 18.98
N ARG A 860 25.97 26.90 19.17
CA ARG A 860 25.63 28.20 18.56
C ARG A 860 25.75 28.19 17.03
N SER A 861 26.79 27.54 16.50
CA SER A 861 26.98 27.39 15.04
C SER A 861 25.95 26.47 14.38
N LEU A 862 25.37 25.52 15.13
CA LEU A 862 24.34 24.60 14.62
C LEU A 862 22.92 25.21 14.71
N GLU A 863 22.67 26.06 15.72
CA GLU A 863 21.45 26.88 15.81
C GLU A 863 21.44 27.97 14.72
N GLU A 864 22.59 28.59 14.43
CA GLU A 864 22.75 29.56 13.32
C GLU A 864 22.63 28.91 11.92
N ALA A 865 22.87 27.60 11.80
CA ALA A 865 22.76 26.85 10.55
C ALA A 865 21.37 26.21 10.31
N GLY A 866 20.41 26.37 11.23
CA GLY A 866 19.03 25.88 11.08
C GLY A 866 18.86 24.35 11.14
N LEU A 867 19.85 23.63 11.66
CA LEU A 867 19.87 22.15 11.72
C LEU A 867 19.33 21.58 13.05
N MET A 868 18.79 22.43 13.93
CA MET A 868 18.20 22.06 15.21
C MET A 868 16.91 22.86 15.48
N PRO A 869 15.86 22.27 16.10
CA PRO A 869 14.69 23.03 16.54
C PRO A 869 15.07 24.02 17.65
N SER A 870 14.66 25.28 17.53
CA SER A 870 14.84 26.29 18.59
C SER A 870 14.18 25.82 19.88
N SER A 871 14.92 25.81 21.00
CA SER A 871 14.40 25.38 22.30
C SER A 871 13.23 26.25 22.77
N PRO A 872 12.18 25.68 23.40
CA PRO A 872 11.04 26.44 23.87
C PRO A 872 11.44 27.29 25.09
N GLY A 873 11.35 28.61 24.93
CA GLY A 873 11.62 29.56 26.01
C GLY A 873 10.66 29.36 27.18
N ARG A 874 11.23 29.25 28.39
CA ARG A 874 10.52 29.47 29.65
C ARG A 874 10.03 30.92 29.70
N SER A 875 8.72 31.14 29.68
CA SER A 875 8.13 32.27 30.40
C SER A 875 6.76 31.91 30.98
N LEU A 876 6.77 31.86 32.32
CA LEU A 876 5.71 32.30 33.23
C LEU A 876 4.35 31.59 33.18
N PHE A 877 4.20 30.71 34.17
CA PHE A 877 2.95 30.53 34.91
C PHE A 877 2.37 31.89 35.34
N SER A 878 1.11 32.13 34.99
CA SER A 878 0.17 32.84 35.86
C SER A 878 -1.18 32.10 35.82
N ARG A 879 -1.38 31.23 36.81
CA ARG A 879 -2.71 30.87 37.37
C ARG A 879 -3.10 31.98 38.39
N PRO A 880 -4.32 32.03 38.97
CA PRO A 880 -5.52 31.18 38.80
C PRO A 880 -6.86 31.97 38.72
N GLY A 881 -7.99 31.27 38.57
CA GLY A 881 -9.26 31.72 39.20
C GLY A 881 -10.55 31.27 38.52
N PHE A 882 -11.13 30.19 39.06
CA PHE A 882 -12.47 29.60 38.84
C PHE A 882 -12.74 28.80 37.57
#